data_AF-A0A1Y3D4Y7-F1
#
_entry.id   AF-A0A1Y3D4Y7-F1
#
_cell.length_a   1.000
_cell.length_b   1.000
_cell.length_c   1.000
_cell.angle_alpha   90.00
_cell.angle_beta   90.00
_cell.angle_gamma   90.00
#
_symmetry.space_group_name_H-M   'P 1'
#
loop_
_entity.id
_entity.type
_entity.pdbx_description
1 polymer ?
#
loop_
_entity_poly.entity_id
_entity_poly.type
_entity_poly.pdbx_seq_one_letter_code
_entity_poly.pdbx_strand_id
1 'polypeptide(L)'
;MKNYKKGLLTLTILSAMSLMAADDKTIYVNTFDDEDGENTSKCSLREAVTAASLHKAYGGCSAGQAYATVTNVIQLEGGEYKLNKELQPNSSMVIQGKSPTDYSRTDVLTNAYPAIVELKTTISGQGKVRIINTTNLNKPSITLNNIVLKEGFSSTMGGALYMGGGTTLNNVSILNSKAQVGGAIYLNDVNSSLTIARGNYQSNDAVQGSVLAMTCNDNLIYTARTITISAASFLNNGSSNSVSTFGFCGQPTVNLTANTITKNIANSNSGSILQFSSITPQGKGYLSASSSLVLLSNTIVKNTAWSAFLYDSFGVKALSNNILAYNGAGKSCRYADGDVTEVKTTNLGLNNNALILAVGDDQCDLPAETVKAIKESTIDLSGIDFTTVLSTLQEPSEYTAFMSMYFPIDNATKTDLVDIGSLGCSIQDQRGIARVSSTNSTGEGESSNTCDVGATEVLRLTAGNVGTLNQSKITLLNSYQREYDTFKALIDNPQTNPEFLAYYKLQLALYDNWKTIIKDEPHYRTIFVDPFVSNTPDEHVLPNGGREIKHLNVDNYDVTVKALGVGKLNSQNQFEGNLDDHLKCEWNPSLKQIVMYRLDDRITPSGDTEFCSYTLTLKNSNPIKASSAYILSNFANIAPIATDASYTIQHGGSQSVDINLLDYANDDGDGSTLELVNNPNKSKVYLNEKGEELAIRIGKLPDPISITAERTGPCPGSDLKSTCYGGKLHIQIKNTLDPFNYKFTYFVYDANGLVSNEATVYLNNSEMKPDGVRKSGGGSMGWLSLFGIAGLFGYRKYQSQKSA
;
A
#
# COMPACT_ATOMS: atom_id res chain seq x y z
N MET A 1 15.07 -5.52 -5.27
CA MET A 1 14.37 -4.50 -6.11
C MET A 1 12.86 -4.34 -5.86
N LYS A 2 12.29 -4.83 -4.74
CA LYS A 2 10.89 -4.53 -4.35
C LYS A 2 10.74 -3.28 -3.45
N ASN A 3 11.84 -2.75 -2.92
CA ASN A 3 11.79 -1.83 -1.77
C ASN A 3 11.88 -0.33 -2.10
N TYR A 4 12.28 0.05 -3.33
CA TYR A 4 12.34 1.44 -3.78
C TYR A 4 11.05 1.95 -4.45
N LYS A 5 9.99 1.13 -4.51
CA LYS A 5 8.71 1.51 -5.14
C LYS A 5 7.81 2.38 -4.28
N LYS A 6 8.14 2.61 -3.00
CA LYS A 6 7.32 3.47 -2.11
C LYS A 6 7.42 4.96 -2.46
N GLY A 7 8.60 5.44 -2.90
CA GLY A 7 8.77 6.84 -3.33
C GLY A 7 8.19 7.16 -4.72
N LEU A 8 8.18 6.17 -5.62
CA LEU A 8 7.63 6.34 -6.98
C LEU A 8 6.08 6.39 -7.00
N LEU A 9 5.42 5.78 -6.00
CA LEU A 9 3.97 5.72 -5.93
C LEU A 9 3.34 7.07 -5.51
N THR A 10 4.03 7.87 -4.69
CA THR A 10 3.57 9.21 -4.29
C THR A 10 3.73 10.23 -5.42
N LEU A 11 4.77 10.12 -6.24
CA LEU A 11 4.96 10.99 -7.41
C LEU A 11 3.94 10.75 -8.53
N THR A 12 3.45 9.51 -8.69
CA THR A 12 2.44 9.16 -9.70
C THR A 12 1.02 9.62 -9.36
N ILE A 13 0.71 9.88 -8.08
CA ILE A 13 -0.56 10.50 -7.66
C ILE A 13 -0.55 12.02 -7.92
N LEU A 14 0.63 12.64 -7.94
CA LEU A 14 0.80 14.08 -8.17
C LEU A 14 1.02 14.47 -9.64
N SER A 15 1.66 13.62 -10.44
CA SER A 15 1.84 13.86 -11.88
C SER A 15 0.55 13.68 -12.70
N ALA A 16 -0.53 13.19 -12.10
CA ALA A 16 -1.86 13.22 -12.71
C ALA A 16 -2.55 14.60 -12.57
N MET A 17 -2.04 15.51 -11.72
CA MET A 17 -2.64 16.84 -11.52
C MET A 17 -1.94 17.96 -12.29
N SER A 18 -0.88 17.66 -13.05
CA SER A 18 -0.28 18.64 -13.95
C SER A 18 -0.04 17.98 -15.30
N LEU A 19 -0.69 18.54 -16.34
CA LEU A 19 -0.66 18.12 -17.75
C LEU A 19 -1.74 17.12 -18.18
N MET A 20 -3.00 17.38 -17.81
CA MET A 20 -4.07 17.47 -18.81
C MET A 20 -5.05 18.54 -18.33
N ALA A 21 -5.17 19.64 -19.07
CA ALA A 21 -6.44 20.36 -19.12
C ALA A 21 -7.45 19.46 -19.85
N ALA A 22 -7.80 18.33 -19.24
CA ALA A 22 -9.07 17.69 -19.49
C ALA A 22 -10.11 18.64 -18.90
N ASP A 23 -11.24 18.83 -19.59
CA ASP A 23 -12.37 19.55 -19.02
C ASP A 23 -12.71 18.92 -17.66
N ASP A 24 -12.35 19.58 -16.56
CA ASP A 24 -12.73 19.15 -15.23
C ASP A 24 -14.26 19.18 -15.14
N LYS A 25 -14.85 17.99 -15.03
CA LYS A 25 -16.30 17.79 -14.92
C LYS A 25 -16.73 17.53 -13.47
N THR A 26 -15.88 17.83 -12.50
CA THR A 26 -16.23 17.79 -11.08
C THR A 26 -17.21 18.93 -10.79
N ILE A 27 -18.26 18.63 -10.02
CA ILE A 27 -19.19 19.65 -9.52
C ILE A 27 -18.67 20.09 -8.15
N TYR A 28 -18.16 21.32 -8.07
CA TYR A 28 -17.66 21.90 -6.84
C TYR A 28 -18.77 22.64 -6.09
N VAL A 29 -19.09 22.17 -4.89
CA VAL A 29 -20.00 22.86 -3.98
C VAL A 29 -19.22 23.99 -3.30
N ASN A 30 -19.76 25.20 -3.35
CA ASN A 30 -19.07 26.40 -2.86
C ASN A 30 -19.88 27.22 -1.85
N THR A 31 -21.01 26.68 -1.38
CA THR A 31 -21.82 27.26 -0.31
C THR A 31 -22.33 26.19 0.66
N PHE A 32 -22.48 26.55 1.93
CA PHE A 32 -23.09 25.70 2.97
C PHE A 32 -24.60 25.89 3.08
N ASP A 33 -25.13 26.94 2.43
CA ASP A 33 -26.56 27.18 2.32
C ASP A 33 -27.22 26.02 1.56
N ASP A 34 -28.38 25.57 2.02
CA ASP A 34 -29.16 24.53 1.34
C ASP A 34 -30.17 25.20 0.40
N GLU A 35 -29.71 25.47 -0.83
CA GLU A 35 -30.43 26.16 -1.90
C GLU A 35 -31.01 25.14 -2.91
N ASP A 36 -32.04 25.53 -3.65
CA ASP A 36 -32.72 24.78 -4.71
C ASP A 36 -33.05 25.69 -5.91
N GLY A 37 -32.05 26.37 -6.45
CA GLY A 37 -32.15 27.20 -7.65
C GLY A 37 -32.34 28.69 -7.38
N GLU A 38 -32.37 29.14 -6.13
CA GLU A 38 -32.55 30.55 -5.79
C GLU A 38 -31.32 31.40 -6.13
N ASN A 39 -30.12 30.81 -6.21
CA ASN A 39 -28.87 31.52 -6.39
C ASN A 39 -28.03 30.96 -7.54
N THR A 40 -27.98 31.66 -8.66
CA THR A 40 -27.21 31.20 -9.83
C THR A 40 -25.70 31.39 -9.71
N SER A 41 -25.21 31.99 -8.62
CA SER A 41 -23.78 32.27 -8.39
C SER A 41 -23.12 31.35 -7.38
N LYS A 42 -23.91 30.62 -6.60
CA LYS A 42 -23.45 29.66 -5.61
C LYS A 42 -24.04 28.29 -5.94
N CYS A 43 -23.24 27.25 -5.74
CA CYS A 43 -23.62 25.86 -5.93
C CYS A 43 -23.71 25.20 -4.57
N SER A 44 -24.94 24.93 -4.11
CA SER A 44 -25.19 24.16 -2.88
C SER A 44 -25.09 22.65 -3.11
N LEU A 45 -25.08 21.87 -2.03
CA LEU A 45 -25.07 20.41 -2.10
C LEU A 45 -26.32 19.85 -2.79
N ARG A 46 -27.50 20.40 -2.51
CA ARG A 46 -28.75 19.96 -3.13
C ARG A 46 -28.77 20.25 -4.62
N GLU A 47 -28.33 21.44 -5.01
CA GLU A 47 -28.21 21.81 -6.43
C GLU A 47 -27.17 20.94 -7.13
N ALA A 48 -26.06 20.60 -6.48
CA ALA A 48 -25.04 19.72 -7.06
C ALA A 48 -25.57 18.30 -7.30
N VAL A 49 -26.32 17.73 -6.35
CA VAL A 49 -27.00 16.44 -6.52
C VAL A 49 -28.03 16.49 -7.64
N THR A 50 -28.75 17.60 -7.76
CA THR A 50 -29.74 17.82 -8.83
C THR A 50 -29.07 17.94 -10.20
N ALA A 51 -28.01 18.74 -10.30
CA ALA A 51 -27.24 18.91 -11.52
C ALA A 51 -26.62 17.58 -11.98
N ALA A 52 -26.02 16.82 -11.05
CA ALA A 52 -25.49 15.48 -11.31
C ALA A 52 -26.58 14.50 -11.77
N SER A 53 -27.78 14.59 -11.19
CA SER A 53 -28.93 13.74 -11.56
C SER A 53 -29.46 14.06 -12.96
N LEU A 54 -29.41 15.33 -13.36
CA LEU A 54 -29.93 15.80 -14.65
C LEU A 54 -28.89 15.81 -15.77
N HIS A 55 -27.60 15.70 -15.43
CA HIS A 55 -26.47 15.93 -16.36
C HIS A 55 -26.54 17.32 -17.01
N LYS A 56 -27.02 18.31 -16.24
CA LYS A 56 -27.30 19.69 -16.67
C LYS A 56 -27.01 20.65 -15.53
N ALA A 57 -26.56 21.86 -15.86
CA ALA A 57 -26.33 22.90 -14.87
C ALA A 57 -27.64 23.26 -14.15
N TYR A 58 -27.56 23.51 -12.85
CA TYR A 58 -28.71 23.82 -12.00
C TYR A 58 -28.25 24.62 -10.77
N GLY A 59 -28.96 25.70 -10.40
CA GLY A 59 -28.70 26.45 -9.16
C GLY A 59 -27.23 26.78 -8.93
N GLY A 60 -26.60 27.47 -9.88
CA GLY A 60 -25.17 27.84 -9.81
C GLY A 60 -24.16 26.68 -9.97
N CYS A 61 -24.60 25.42 -9.96
CA CYS A 61 -23.76 24.25 -10.20
C CYS A 61 -23.52 23.98 -11.69
N SER A 62 -22.33 23.48 -12.02
CA SER A 62 -21.98 23.00 -13.35
C SER A 62 -22.75 21.71 -13.70
N ALA A 63 -22.84 21.38 -14.99
CA ALA A 63 -23.56 20.20 -15.46
C ALA A 63 -22.89 18.86 -15.11
N GLY A 64 -21.63 18.89 -14.65
CA GLY A 64 -20.81 17.70 -14.46
C GLY A 64 -20.62 16.90 -15.76
N GLN A 65 -20.78 15.59 -15.66
CA GLN A 65 -20.69 14.65 -16.77
C GLN A 65 -21.88 14.77 -17.73
N ALA A 66 -21.63 14.74 -19.03
CA ALA A 66 -22.67 14.90 -20.05
C ALA A 66 -23.56 13.66 -20.27
N TYR A 67 -23.09 12.47 -19.87
CA TYR A 67 -23.75 11.20 -20.15
C TYR A 67 -24.05 10.42 -18.87
N ALA A 68 -25.25 9.83 -18.80
CA ALA A 68 -25.69 9.02 -17.67
C ALA A 68 -24.88 7.73 -17.44
N THR A 69 -24.09 7.31 -18.43
CA THR A 69 -23.18 6.16 -18.31
C THR A 69 -21.89 6.49 -17.54
N VAL A 70 -21.62 7.76 -17.27
CA VAL A 70 -20.42 8.21 -16.55
C VAL A 70 -20.84 8.76 -15.19
N THR A 71 -20.28 8.19 -14.13
CA THR A 71 -20.57 8.58 -12.75
C THR A 71 -20.12 10.02 -12.49
N ASN A 72 -21.03 10.84 -11.96
CA ASN A 72 -20.72 12.21 -11.56
C ASN A 72 -19.87 12.24 -10.28
N VAL A 73 -19.04 13.28 -10.13
CA VAL A 73 -18.27 13.53 -8.91
C VAL A 73 -18.65 14.90 -8.36
N ILE A 74 -19.06 14.93 -7.10
CA ILE A 74 -19.36 16.14 -6.33
C ILE A 74 -18.26 16.31 -5.28
N GLN A 75 -17.58 17.45 -5.30
CA GLN A 75 -16.56 17.80 -4.31
C GLN A 75 -17.12 18.83 -3.33
N LEU A 76 -17.04 18.50 -2.04
CA LEU A 76 -17.47 19.36 -0.93
C LEU A 76 -16.27 20.04 -0.29
N GLU A 77 -16.47 21.27 0.17
CA GLU A 77 -15.55 21.93 1.09
C GLU A 77 -15.74 21.48 2.54
N GLY A 78 -14.73 21.77 3.37
CA GLY A 78 -14.75 21.49 4.80
C GLY A 78 -15.75 22.40 5.52
N GLY A 79 -16.64 21.84 6.34
CA GLY A 79 -17.73 22.55 6.99
C GLY A 79 -18.96 21.67 7.18
N GLU A 80 -20.08 22.29 7.53
CA GLU A 80 -21.35 21.60 7.81
C GLU A 80 -22.45 22.04 6.83
N TYR A 81 -22.96 21.08 6.05
CA TYR A 81 -24.12 21.24 5.16
C TYR A 81 -25.39 20.83 5.89
N LYS A 82 -26.30 21.78 6.13
CA LYS A 82 -27.54 21.55 6.90
C LYS A 82 -28.72 21.42 5.97
N LEU A 83 -29.26 20.21 5.84
CA LEU A 83 -30.35 19.93 4.91
C LEU A 83 -31.71 20.33 5.49
N ASN A 84 -32.49 21.05 4.69
CA ASN A 84 -33.89 21.36 4.92
C ASN A 84 -34.83 20.32 4.30
N LYS A 85 -34.32 19.54 3.32
CA LYS A 85 -35.05 18.46 2.64
C LYS A 85 -34.12 17.30 2.31
N GLU A 86 -34.69 16.11 2.17
CA GLU A 86 -33.96 14.92 1.70
C GLU A 86 -33.28 15.14 0.35
N LEU A 87 -32.07 14.58 0.18
CA LEU A 87 -31.40 14.48 -1.12
C LEU A 87 -31.89 13.22 -1.85
N GLN A 88 -32.28 13.37 -3.12
CA GLN A 88 -32.85 12.29 -3.93
C GLN A 88 -32.07 12.11 -5.25
N PRO A 89 -30.85 11.53 -5.20
CA PRO A 89 -30.10 11.20 -6.41
C PRO A 89 -30.92 10.32 -7.37
N ASN A 90 -30.87 10.64 -8.67
CA ASN A 90 -31.51 9.86 -9.75
C ASN A 90 -30.51 9.31 -10.79
N SER A 91 -29.21 9.60 -10.62
CA SER A 91 -28.11 9.01 -11.38
C SER A 91 -26.98 8.61 -10.42
N SER A 92 -26.12 7.70 -10.86
CA SER A 92 -24.99 7.25 -10.03
C SER A 92 -23.97 8.38 -9.83
N MET A 93 -23.52 8.57 -8.59
CA MET A 93 -22.57 9.64 -8.25
C MET A 93 -21.64 9.29 -7.10
N VAL A 94 -20.52 10.01 -7.04
CA VAL A 94 -19.56 10.03 -5.93
C VAL A 94 -19.65 11.38 -5.24
N ILE A 95 -19.85 11.40 -3.93
CA ILE A 95 -19.79 12.61 -3.11
C ILE A 95 -18.53 12.54 -2.25
N GLN A 96 -17.62 13.49 -2.45
CA GLN A 96 -16.33 13.56 -1.78
C GLN A 96 -16.33 14.71 -0.78
N GLY A 97 -16.12 14.40 0.49
CA GLY A 97 -15.78 15.40 1.50
C GLY A 97 -14.40 16.01 1.25
N LYS A 98 -14.07 17.07 1.98
CA LYS A 98 -12.72 17.64 1.97
C LYS A 98 -11.73 16.61 2.50
N SER A 99 -10.59 16.43 1.81
CA SER A 99 -9.56 15.48 2.22
C SER A 99 -9.12 15.70 3.67
N PRO A 100 -9.25 14.68 4.55
CA PRO A 100 -8.87 14.77 5.95
C PRO A 100 -7.38 14.48 6.11
N THR A 101 -6.55 15.29 5.44
CA THR A 101 -5.09 15.14 5.42
C THR A 101 -4.38 16.42 5.87
N ASP A 102 -3.16 16.26 6.39
CA ASP A 102 -2.23 17.31 6.78
C ASP A 102 -0.82 16.99 6.22
N TYR A 103 -0.36 17.79 5.27
CA TYR A 103 0.93 17.61 4.61
C TYR A 103 2.12 18.21 5.37
N SER A 104 1.88 18.86 6.52
CA SER A 104 2.94 19.44 7.34
C SER A 104 3.67 18.43 8.23
N ARG A 105 3.09 17.24 8.43
CA ARG A 105 3.64 16.18 9.29
C ARG A 105 3.36 14.79 8.72
N THR A 106 4.12 13.81 9.20
CA THR A 106 3.87 12.39 8.90
C THR A 106 2.71 11.85 9.72
N ASP A 107 2.01 10.88 9.16
CA ASP A 107 0.99 10.08 9.83
C ASP A 107 1.61 9.23 10.95
N VAL A 108 0.99 9.22 12.13
CA VAL A 108 1.52 8.50 13.30
C VAL A 108 1.38 6.98 13.19
N LEU A 109 0.57 6.45 12.25
CA LEU A 109 0.39 5.02 12.06
C LEU A 109 1.28 4.46 10.95
N THR A 110 1.57 5.25 9.92
CA THR A 110 2.34 4.81 8.75
C THR A 110 3.72 5.45 8.62
N ASN A 111 4.00 6.50 9.39
CA ASN A 111 5.20 7.34 9.29
C ASN A 111 5.42 7.94 7.89
N ALA A 112 4.34 8.15 7.15
CA ALA A 112 4.35 8.69 5.79
C ALA A 112 3.53 9.98 5.70
N TYR A 113 3.84 10.81 4.70
CA TYR A 113 3.03 11.99 4.38
C TYR A 113 1.86 11.61 3.45
N PRO A 114 0.72 12.31 3.54
CA PRO A 114 0.34 13.23 4.61
C PRO A 114 -0.15 12.49 5.87
N ALA A 115 -0.15 13.18 7.01
CA ALA A 115 -0.86 12.72 8.20
C ALA A 115 -2.37 12.69 7.97
N ILE A 116 -3.04 11.65 8.49
CA ILE A 116 -4.49 11.62 8.57
C ILE A 116 -4.95 12.55 9.70
N VAL A 117 -6.03 13.29 9.47
CA VAL A 117 -6.70 14.10 10.49
C VAL A 117 -8.19 13.76 10.56
N GLU A 118 -8.94 14.40 11.45
CA GLU A 118 -10.39 14.23 11.56
C GLU A 118 -11.12 14.59 10.25
N LEU A 119 -12.30 13.99 10.06
CA LEU A 119 -13.19 14.32 8.95
C LEU A 119 -13.60 15.79 8.98
N LYS A 120 -13.35 16.49 7.87
CA LYS A 120 -13.57 17.94 7.78
C LYS A 120 -14.96 18.33 7.26
N THR A 121 -15.73 17.38 6.75
CA THR A 121 -17.00 17.63 6.07
C THR A 121 -18.15 16.87 6.74
N THR A 122 -19.21 17.59 7.09
CA THR A 122 -20.41 17.04 7.71
C THR A 122 -21.66 17.37 6.89
N ILE A 123 -22.55 16.40 6.71
CA ILE A 123 -23.91 16.61 6.18
C ILE A 123 -24.89 16.29 7.32
N SER A 124 -25.68 17.28 7.73
CA SER A 124 -26.65 17.15 8.81
C SER A 124 -28.09 17.12 8.31
N GLY A 125 -28.85 16.12 8.75
CA GLY A 125 -30.31 16.08 8.61
C GLY A 125 -31.05 16.91 9.67
N GLN A 126 -30.32 17.51 10.63
CA GLN A 126 -30.81 18.37 11.71
C GLN A 126 -31.89 17.73 12.60
N GLY A 127 -31.97 16.40 12.63
CA GLY A 127 -33.04 15.65 13.28
C GLY A 127 -34.42 15.83 12.62
N LYS A 128 -34.47 16.38 11.41
CA LYS A 128 -35.71 16.76 10.70
C LYS A 128 -35.93 15.94 9.44
N VAL A 129 -34.86 15.59 8.74
CA VAL A 129 -34.94 14.93 7.42
C VAL A 129 -33.99 13.76 7.31
N ARG A 130 -34.36 12.79 6.47
CA ARG A 130 -33.44 11.76 6.00
C ARG A 130 -32.43 12.43 5.07
N ILE A 131 -31.18 11.98 5.10
CA ILE A 131 -30.11 12.66 4.37
C ILE A 131 -30.15 12.26 2.89
N ILE A 132 -30.07 10.97 2.58
CA ILE A 132 -30.05 10.47 1.18
C ILE A 132 -31.08 9.36 1.00
N ASN A 133 -31.81 9.44 -0.12
CA ASN A 133 -32.73 8.42 -0.58
C ASN A 133 -32.51 8.10 -2.07
N THR A 134 -32.10 6.87 -2.38
CA THR A 134 -31.95 6.39 -3.76
C THR A 134 -32.98 5.33 -4.14
N THR A 135 -34.06 5.17 -3.37
CA THR A 135 -35.11 4.19 -3.67
C THR A 135 -36.10 4.63 -4.74
N ASN A 136 -35.99 5.89 -5.19
CA ASN A 136 -36.79 6.48 -6.25
C ASN A 136 -36.39 5.89 -7.63
N LEU A 137 -36.76 6.57 -8.72
CA LEU A 137 -36.46 6.16 -10.09
C LEU A 137 -34.97 5.79 -10.27
N ASN A 138 -34.72 4.79 -11.12
CA ASN A 138 -33.39 4.30 -11.51
C ASN A 138 -32.50 3.66 -10.43
N LYS A 139 -32.83 3.80 -9.14
CA LYS A 139 -32.11 3.17 -8.01
C LYS A 139 -30.58 3.30 -8.11
N PRO A 140 -30.05 4.53 -8.23
CA PRO A 140 -28.65 4.73 -8.55
C PRO A 140 -27.72 4.24 -7.44
N SER A 141 -26.49 3.93 -7.84
CA SER A 141 -25.40 3.65 -6.90
C SER A 141 -24.84 4.95 -6.32
N ILE A 142 -24.48 4.94 -5.04
CA ILE A 142 -23.83 6.08 -4.38
C ILE A 142 -22.49 5.67 -3.77
N THR A 143 -21.50 6.53 -3.91
CA THR A 143 -20.24 6.42 -3.16
C THR A 143 -20.02 7.67 -2.34
N LEU A 144 -19.83 7.52 -1.04
CA LEU A 144 -19.51 8.61 -0.12
C LEU A 144 -18.10 8.43 0.42
N ASN A 145 -17.28 9.47 0.32
CA ASN A 145 -15.89 9.45 0.79
C ASN A 145 -15.64 10.60 1.77
N ASN A 146 -15.05 10.30 2.94
CA ASN A 146 -14.59 11.29 3.91
C ASN A 146 -15.69 12.24 4.42
N ILE A 147 -16.83 11.70 4.84
CA ILE A 147 -18.01 12.49 5.24
C ILE A 147 -18.54 12.00 6.59
N VAL A 148 -18.94 12.94 7.45
CA VAL A 148 -19.81 12.66 8.60
C VAL A 148 -21.26 12.90 8.17
N LEU A 149 -22.11 11.90 8.32
CA LEU A 149 -23.56 12.03 8.25
C LEU A 149 -24.09 12.11 9.68
N LYS A 150 -24.75 13.21 10.05
CA LYS A 150 -25.27 13.35 11.42
C LYS A 150 -26.75 13.72 11.46
N GLU A 151 -27.40 13.27 12.52
CA GLU A 151 -28.77 13.68 12.86
C GLU A 151 -29.77 13.44 11.70
N GLY A 152 -29.59 12.35 10.94
CA GLY A 152 -30.58 11.93 9.96
C GLY A 152 -31.85 11.45 10.64
N PHE A 153 -33.03 11.83 10.13
CA PHE A 153 -34.31 11.45 10.72
C PHE A 153 -35.33 11.01 9.68
N SER A 154 -35.94 9.85 9.91
CA SER A 154 -37.09 9.36 9.15
C SER A 154 -38.12 8.77 10.10
N SER A 155 -39.41 9.03 9.91
CA SER A 155 -40.45 8.33 10.68
C SER A 155 -40.68 6.89 10.19
N THR A 156 -40.01 6.46 9.12
CA THR A 156 -40.17 5.14 8.51
C THR A 156 -38.82 4.42 8.40
N MET A 157 -38.22 4.38 7.22
CA MET A 157 -37.05 3.58 6.89
C MET A 157 -35.83 4.47 6.64
N GLY A 158 -34.67 4.10 7.18
CA GLY A 158 -33.40 4.77 6.94
C GLY A 158 -33.32 6.15 7.58
N GLY A 159 -32.64 6.33 8.71
CA GLY A 159 -32.52 7.65 9.32
C GLY A 159 -31.57 8.54 8.52
N ALA A 160 -30.36 8.06 8.23
CA ALA A 160 -29.43 8.75 7.34
C ALA A 160 -29.63 8.33 5.88
N LEU A 161 -29.64 7.02 5.62
CA LEU A 161 -29.57 6.45 4.27
C LEU A 161 -30.73 5.48 3.99
N TYR A 162 -31.48 5.73 2.91
CA TYR A 162 -32.46 4.78 2.36
C TYR A 162 -32.07 4.41 0.93
N MET A 163 -31.57 3.19 0.74
CA MET A 163 -30.74 2.84 -0.41
C MET A 163 -31.40 1.79 -1.30
N GLY A 164 -31.60 2.12 -2.59
CA GLY A 164 -32.15 1.21 -3.60
C GLY A 164 -31.11 0.54 -4.51
N GLY A 165 -29.91 1.12 -4.59
CA GLY A 165 -28.78 0.63 -5.42
C GLY A 165 -27.53 0.35 -4.59
N GLY A 166 -26.43 0.02 -5.26
CA GLY A 166 -25.15 -0.25 -4.62
C GLY A 166 -24.60 0.96 -3.86
N THR A 167 -24.18 0.76 -2.61
CA THR A 167 -23.74 1.83 -1.71
C THR A 167 -22.34 1.55 -1.18
N THR A 168 -21.42 2.50 -1.37
CA THR A 168 -20.05 2.42 -0.84
C THR A 168 -19.77 3.61 0.07
N LEU A 169 -19.36 3.32 1.30
CA LEU A 169 -19.04 4.28 2.34
C LEU A 169 -17.57 4.12 2.74
N ASN A 170 -16.71 5.03 2.30
CA ASN A 170 -15.28 5.00 2.61
C ASN A 170 -14.91 6.14 3.55
N ASN A 171 -14.44 5.79 4.75
CA ASN A 171 -14.14 6.74 5.81
C ASN A 171 -15.35 7.65 6.10
N VAL A 172 -16.50 7.02 6.35
CA VAL A 172 -17.78 7.69 6.60
C VAL A 172 -18.27 7.34 7.98
N SER A 173 -18.67 8.36 8.73
CA SER A 173 -19.27 8.17 10.05
C SER A 173 -20.76 8.52 10.00
N ILE A 174 -21.62 7.72 10.63
CA ILE A 174 -23.05 8.01 10.78
C ILE A 174 -23.38 8.16 12.26
N LEU A 175 -23.77 9.37 12.65
CA LEU A 175 -23.92 9.77 14.04
C LEU A 175 -25.37 10.19 14.33
N ASN A 176 -25.92 9.72 15.45
CA ASN A 176 -27.20 10.20 15.99
C ASN A 176 -28.39 10.13 15.02
N SER A 177 -28.39 9.17 14.08
CA SER A 177 -29.48 9.05 13.11
C SER A 177 -30.59 8.14 13.62
N LYS A 178 -31.84 8.48 13.31
CA LYS A 178 -33.02 7.82 13.86
C LYS A 178 -34.03 7.45 12.79
N ALA A 179 -34.56 6.24 12.89
CA ALA A 179 -35.71 5.79 12.10
C ALA A 179 -36.54 4.74 12.83
N GLN A 180 -37.71 4.39 12.29
CA GLN A 180 -38.44 3.23 12.81
C GLN A 180 -37.71 1.92 12.49
N VAL A 181 -37.15 1.83 11.29
CA VAL A 181 -36.37 0.67 10.81
C VAL A 181 -35.12 1.16 10.07
N GLY A 182 -33.94 0.66 10.42
CA GLY A 182 -32.68 1.09 9.81
C GLY A 182 -32.27 2.49 10.29
N GLY A 183 -31.88 2.62 11.57
CA GLY A 183 -31.60 3.91 12.20
C GLY A 183 -30.53 4.71 11.46
N ALA A 184 -29.41 4.08 11.13
CA ALA A 184 -28.43 4.65 10.21
C ALA A 184 -28.79 4.35 8.74
N ILE A 185 -28.96 3.06 8.41
CA ILE A 185 -29.04 2.57 7.02
C ILE A 185 -30.21 1.61 6.86
N TYR A 186 -30.99 1.82 5.80
CA TYR A 186 -31.95 0.84 5.32
C TYR A 186 -31.66 0.47 3.85
N LEU A 187 -31.48 -0.82 3.58
CA LEU A 187 -31.30 -1.36 2.23
C LEU A 187 -32.63 -1.88 1.67
N ASN A 188 -33.03 -1.35 0.52
CA ASN A 188 -34.27 -1.66 -0.16
C ASN A 188 -33.97 -2.30 -1.51
N ASP A 189 -34.82 -3.22 -1.95
CA ASP A 189 -34.79 -3.79 -3.30
C ASP A 189 -33.64 -4.79 -3.56
N VAL A 190 -33.72 -5.47 -4.72
CA VAL A 190 -32.81 -6.56 -5.14
C VAL A 190 -31.43 -6.09 -5.58
N ASN A 191 -31.30 -4.81 -5.96
CA ASN A 191 -30.04 -4.23 -6.43
C ASN A 191 -29.25 -3.53 -5.32
N SER A 192 -29.77 -3.49 -4.10
CA SER A 192 -29.06 -2.88 -2.97
C SER A 192 -27.88 -3.74 -2.51
N SER A 193 -26.73 -3.10 -2.35
CA SER A 193 -25.54 -3.68 -1.72
C SER A 193 -24.88 -2.64 -0.84
N LEU A 194 -24.05 -3.08 0.09
CA LEU A 194 -23.38 -2.19 1.05
C LEU A 194 -21.91 -2.57 1.21
N THR A 195 -21.04 -1.59 1.04
CA THR A 195 -19.63 -1.67 1.40
C THR A 195 -19.30 -0.53 2.36
N ILE A 196 -18.85 -0.86 3.56
CA ILE A 196 -18.33 0.07 4.56
C ILE A 196 -16.85 -0.22 4.75
N ALA A 197 -16.01 0.80 4.56
CA ALA A 197 -14.60 0.75 4.87
C ALA A 197 -14.26 1.94 5.76
N ARG A 198 -14.02 1.69 7.06
CA ARG A 198 -13.67 2.69 8.07
C ARG A 198 -14.81 3.66 8.42
N GLY A 199 -14.77 4.15 9.66
CA GLY A 199 -15.66 5.17 10.21
C GLY A 199 -16.39 4.74 11.47
N ASN A 200 -17.06 5.70 12.12
CA ASN A 200 -17.79 5.49 13.37
C ASN A 200 -19.30 5.56 13.14
N TYR A 201 -20.01 4.53 13.59
CA TYR A 201 -21.45 4.42 13.55
C TYR A 201 -21.95 4.46 14.98
N GLN A 202 -22.39 5.64 15.40
CA GLN A 202 -22.58 5.92 16.82
C GLN A 202 -23.93 6.53 17.12
N SER A 203 -24.55 6.03 18.20
CA SER A 203 -25.78 6.61 18.76
C SER A 203 -26.94 6.66 17.77
N ASN A 204 -26.93 5.77 16.77
CA ASN A 204 -28.06 5.59 15.87
C ASN A 204 -29.13 4.74 16.54
N ASP A 205 -30.40 5.02 16.29
CA ASP A 205 -31.52 4.40 16.99
C ASP A 205 -32.64 4.00 16.04
N ALA A 206 -33.15 2.79 16.24
CA ALA A 206 -34.37 2.31 15.59
C ALA A 206 -35.00 1.19 16.41
N VAL A 207 -36.28 0.90 16.14
CA VAL A 207 -36.92 -0.30 16.70
C VAL A 207 -36.26 -1.54 16.10
N GLN A 208 -36.06 -1.59 14.79
CA GLN A 208 -35.39 -2.70 14.11
C GLN A 208 -34.17 -2.22 13.33
N GLY A 209 -33.01 -2.82 13.59
CA GLY A 209 -31.75 -2.47 12.94
C GLY A 209 -31.32 -1.03 13.20
N SER A 210 -30.92 -0.71 14.44
CA SER A 210 -30.46 0.63 14.81
C SER A 210 -29.30 1.13 13.95
N VAL A 211 -28.45 0.23 13.44
CA VAL A 211 -27.45 0.54 12.42
C VAL A 211 -27.96 0.14 11.04
N LEU A 212 -28.33 -1.13 10.86
CA LEU A 212 -28.65 -1.68 9.54
C LEU A 212 -29.90 -2.53 9.59
N ALA A 213 -30.85 -2.23 8.72
CA ALA A 213 -31.99 -3.08 8.39
C ALA A 213 -32.17 -3.16 6.87
N MET A 214 -33.02 -4.08 6.42
CA MET A 214 -33.19 -4.34 4.99
C MET A 214 -34.53 -5.01 4.65
N THR A 215 -34.94 -4.93 3.38
CA THR A 215 -36.07 -5.72 2.87
C THR A 215 -35.70 -7.20 2.80
N CYS A 216 -36.56 -8.09 3.28
CA CYS A 216 -36.23 -9.53 3.31
C CYS A 216 -36.62 -10.26 2.02
N ASN A 217 -37.75 -9.85 1.44
CA ASN A 217 -38.29 -10.40 0.21
C ASN A 217 -38.67 -9.27 -0.73
N ASP A 218 -38.30 -9.43 -1.99
CA ASP A 218 -38.68 -8.56 -3.10
C ASP A 218 -39.22 -9.47 -4.20
N ASN A 219 -40.35 -9.10 -4.83
CA ASN A 219 -40.98 -9.92 -5.88
C ASN A 219 -41.27 -11.38 -5.47
N LEU A 220 -41.71 -11.59 -4.21
CA LEU A 220 -42.05 -12.90 -3.63
C LEU A 220 -40.86 -13.89 -3.48
N ILE A 221 -39.63 -13.42 -3.68
CA ILE A 221 -38.40 -14.22 -3.49
C ILE A 221 -37.52 -13.58 -2.41
N TYR A 222 -36.69 -14.40 -1.76
CA TYR A 222 -35.67 -13.90 -0.84
C TYR A 222 -34.70 -12.97 -1.57
N THR A 223 -34.48 -11.79 -0.98
CA THR A 223 -33.60 -10.80 -1.60
C THR A 223 -32.14 -11.18 -1.37
N ALA A 224 -31.42 -11.49 -2.46
CA ALA A 224 -29.98 -11.72 -2.43
C ALA A 224 -29.23 -10.39 -2.45
N ARG A 225 -28.25 -10.22 -1.56
CA ARG A 225 -27.41 -9.01 -1.50
C ARG A 225 -26.06 -9.25 -0.87
N THR A 226 -25.08 -8.44 -1.25
CA THR A 226 -23.73 -8.46 -0.66
C THR A 226 -23.54 -7.30 0.31
N ILE A 227 -23.04 -7.61 1.50
CA ILE A 227 -22.73 -6.66 2.56
C ILE A 227 -21.30 -6.92 3.02
N THR A 228 -20.44 -5.91 2.95
CA THR A 228 -19.05 -5.98 3.39
C THR A 228 -18.75 -4.80 4.30
N ILE A 229 -18.28 -5.08 5.51
CA ILE A 229 -18.00 -4.07 6.53
C ILE A 229 -16.61 -4.35 7.08
N SER A 230 -15.69 -3.41 6.89
CA SER A 230 -14.31 -3.57 7.33
C SER A 230 -13.80 -2.36 8.10
N ALA A 231 -13.00 -2.63 9.12
CA ALA A 231 -12.26 -1.63 9.87
C ALA A 231 -13.14 -0.51 10.46
N ALA A 232 -14.38 -0.79 10.89
CA ALA A 232 -15.33 0.21 11.39
C ALA A 232 -15.69 0.01 12.87
N SER A 233 -16.19 1.08 13.51
CA SER A 233 -16.65 1.07 14.90
C SER A 233 -18.15 1.25 14.99
N PHE A 234 -18.83 0.39 15.74
CA PHE A 234 -20.26 0.44 16.01
C PHE A 234 -20.48 0.53 17.51
N LEU A 235 -20.87 1.72 17.99
CA LEU A 235 -20.98 1.96 19.42
C LEU A 235 -22.20 2.76 19.85
N ASN A 236 -22.73 2.42 21.02
CA ASN A 236 -23.87 3.10 21.63
C ASN A 236 -25.11 3.16 20.71
N ASN A 237 -25.27 2.25 19.75
CA ASN A 237 -26.44 2.21 18.90
C ASN A 237 -27.59 1.46 19.57
N GLY A 238 -28.81 1.90 19.28
CA GLY A 238 -30.05 1.33 19.79
C GLY A 238 -30.39 1.75 21.21
N SER A 239 -31.47 1.16 21.71
CA SER A 239 -32.05 1.42 23.02
C SER A 239 -32.71 0.15 23.56
N SER A 240 -33.27 0.22 24.77
CA SER A 240 -34.04 -0.90 25.35
C SER A 240 -35.29 -1.28 24.56
N ASN A 241 -35.72 -0.42 23.62
CA ASN A 241 -36.83 -0.68 22.69
C ASN A 241 -36.38 -1.33 21.37
N SER A 242 -35.07 -1.37 21.10
CA SER A 242 -34.54 -1.96 19.87
C SER A 242 -34.62 -3.49 19.93
N VAL A 243 -35.09 -4.12 18.86
CA VAL A 243 -35.05 -5.57 18.68
C VAL A 243 -33.76 -6.04 18.01
N SER A 244 -33.09 -5.17 17.24
CA SER A 244 -31.78 -5.48 16.64
C SER A 244 -30.91 -4.25 16.39
N THR A 245 -29.58 -4.40 16.45
CA THR A 245 -28.64 -3.38 15.92
C THR A 245 -28.38 -3.61 14.43
N PHE A 246 -28.07 -4.84 14.05
CA PHE A 246 -28.01 -5.33 12.68
C PHE A 246 -29.10 -6.38 12.47
N GLY A 247 -30.09 -6.07 11.64
CA GLY A 247 -31.18 -6.97 11.29
C GLY A 247 -30.96 -7.59 9.91
N PHE A 248 -30.28 -8.75 9.83
CA PHE A 248 -30.09 -9.45 8.57
C PHE A 248 -31.30 -10.33 8.24
N CYS A 249 -31.76 -10.25 6.99
CA CYS A 249 -32.81 -11.10 6.44
C CYS A 249 -32.71 -11.17 4.91
N GLY A 250 -33.50 -12.04 4.28
CA GLY A 250 -33.39 -12.40 2.88
C GLY A 250 -32.37 -13.51 2.65
N GLN A 251 -31.59 -13.39 1.58
CA GLN A 251 -30.45 -14.24 1.28
C GLN A 251 -29.15 -13.41 1.23
N PRO A 252 -28.74 -12.77 2.33
CA PRO A 252 -27.55 -11.93 2.32
C PRO A 252 -26.27 -12.78 2.33
N THR A 253 -25.23 -12.25 1.70
CA THR A 253 -23.83 -12.64 1.88
C THR A 253 -23.12 -11.52 2.64
N VAL A 254 -22.76 -11.78 3.89
CA VAL A 254 -22.28 -10.78 4.83
C VAL A 254 -20.83 -11.09 5.23
N ASN A 255 -19.95 -10.09 5.15
CA ASN A 255 -18.58 -10.18 5.68
C ASN A 255 -18.30 -8.98 6.59
N LEU A 256 -18.01 -9.24 7.87
CA LEU A 256 -17.52 -8.27 8.84
C LEU A 256 -16.06 -8.60 9.17
N THR A 257 -15.13 -7.70 8.86
CA THR A 257 -13.70 -7.90 9.10
C THR A 257 -13.09 -6.76 9.94
N ALA A 258 -12.32 -7.07 10.99
CA ALA A 258 -11.57 -6.06 11.75
C ALA A 258 -12.44 -4.93 12.35
N ASN A 259 -13.66 -5.22 12.81
CA ASN A 259 -14.56 -4.21 13.38
C ASN A 259 -14.62 -4.27 14.91
N THR A 260 -14.84 -3.12 15.54
CA THR A 260 -15.22 -3.03 16.96
C THR A 260 -16.73 -2.81 17.08
N ILE A 261 -17.45 -3.73 17.72
CA ILE A 261 -18.89 -3.67 17.99
C ILE A 261 -19.09 -3.68 19.51
N THR A 262 -19.37 -2.51 20.09
CA THR A 262 -19.34 -2.36 21.54
C THR A 262 -20.38 -1.41 22.10
N LYS A 263 -20.83 -1.63 23.34
CA LYS A 263 -21.78 -0.74 24.03
C LYS A 263 -23.10 -0.50 23.27
N ASN A 264 -23.44 -1.34 22.29
CA ASN A 264 -24.74 -1.27 21.63
C ASN A 264 -25.81 -1.84 22.54
N ILE A 265 -27.02 -1.33 22.42
CA ILE A 265 -28.15 -1.65 23.29
C ILE A 265 -29.29 -2.20 22.44
N ALA A 266 -29.81 -3.35 22.85
CA ALA A 266 -31.10 -3.87 22.43
C ALA A 266 -31.88 -4.32 23.65
N ASN A 267 -33.15 -4.67 23.46
CA ASN A 267 -34.01 -5.17 24.51
C ASN A 267 -33.36 -6.36 25.24
N SER A 268 -33.22 -6.29 26.56
CA SER A 268 -32.53 -7.30 27.37
C SER A 268 -33.24 -8.65 27.44
N ASN A 269 -34.52 -8.71 27.07
CA ASN A 269 -35.35 -9.91 27.16
C ASN A 269 -35.60 -10.56 25.79
N SER A 270 -35.42 -9.83 24.70
CA SER A 270 -35.81 -10.29 23.36
C SER A 270 -34.99 -9.72 22.20
N GLY A 271 -34.12 -8.75 22.44
CA GLY A 271 -33.36 -8.05 21.41
C GLY A 271 -32.00 -8.69 21.14
N SER A 272 -31.45 -8.42 19.95
CA SER A 272 -30.12 -8.89 19.56
C SER A 272 -29.21 -7.79 19.03
N ILE A 273 -27.89 -7.98 19.03
CA ILE A 273 -27.00 -7.02 18.37
C ILE A 273 -26.82 -7.42 16.90
N LEU A 274 -26.41 -8.66 16.66
CA LEU A 274 -26.29 -9.29 15.34
C LEU A 274 -27.38 -10.35 15.21
N GLN A 275 -28.45 -10.02 14.47
CA GLN A 275 -29.53 -10.97 14.17
C GLN A 275 -29.24 -11.70 12.86
N PHE A 276 -28.90 -12.99 12.92
CA PHE A 276 -28.71 -13.85 11.75
C PHE A 276 -29.42 -15.20 11.95
N SER A 277 -30.74 -15.15 12.06
CA SER A 277 -31.60 -16.31 12.29
C SER A 277 -32.92 -16.22 11.54
N SER A 278 -33.49 -17.39 11.22
CA SER A 278 -34.84 -17.58 10.68
C SER A 278 -35.94 -17.59 11.75
N ILE A 279 -35.56 -17.60 13.03
CA ILE A 279 -36.48 -17.49 14.18
C ILE A 279 -35.92 -16.43 15.14
N THR A 280 -36.82 -15.65 15.72
CA THR A 280 -36.50 -14.60 16.70
C THR A 280 -37.52 -14.65 17.84
N PRO A 281 -37.23 -13.99 18.98
CA PRO A 281 -38.24 -13.80 20.03
C PRO A 281 -39.50 -13.06 19.56
N GLN A 282 -39.42 -12.31 18.46
CA GLN A 282 -40.55 -11.62 17.84
C GLN A 282 -41.36 -12.51 16.89
N GLY A 283 -40.93 -13.76 16.66
CA GLY A 283 -41.56 -14.72 15.76
C GLY A 283 -40.67 -15.14 14.59
N LYS A 284 -41.29 -15.54 13.48
CA LYS A 284 -40.59 -16.05 12.30
C LYS A 284 -39.73 -14.94 11.66
N GLY A 285 -38.43 -15.18 11.58
CA GLY A 285 -37.48 -14.43 10.77
C GLY A 285 -37.54 -14.86 9.30
N TYR A 286 -37.17 -13.95 8.40
CA TYR A 286 -37.16 -14.19 6.96
C TYR A 286 -35.72 -14.39 6.48
N LEU A 287 -35.04 -15.45 6.92
CA LEU A 287 -33.67 -15.78 6.50
C LEU A 287 -33.65 -17.04 5.62
N SER A 288 -33.02 -16.93 4.46
CA SER A 288 -32.82 -18.05 3.53
C SER A 288 -31.74 -19.01 4.04
N ALA A 289 -31.92 -20.31 3.77
CA ALA A 289 -30.89 -21.31 4.06
C ALA A 289 -29.62 -21.12 3.21
N SER A 290 -29.70 -20.38 2.11
CA SER A 290 -28.57 -20.02 1.24
C SER A 290 -27.86 -18.72 1.64
N SER A 291 -28.23 -18.11 2.77
CA SER A 291 -27.53 -16.95 3.31
C SER A 291 -26.16 -17.32 3.89
N SER A 292 -25.24 -16.35 3.96
CA SER A 292 -23.93 -16.55 4.56
C SER A 292 -23.45 -15.36 5.39
N LEU A 293 -22.75 -15.66 6.49
CA LEU A 293 -22.11 -14.70 7.37
C LEU A 293 -20.66 -15.11 7.66
N VAL A 294 -19.73 -14.20 7.44
CA VAL A 294 -18.34 -14.32 7.86
C VAL A 294 -18.04 -13.21 8.86
N LEU A 295 -17.54 -13.59 10.03
CA LEU A 295 -16.93 -12.67 10.99
C LEU A 295 -15.44 -13.02 11.09
N LEU A 296 -14.57 -12.10 10.71
CA LEU A 296 -13.12 -12.27 10.76
C LEU A 296 -12.47 -11.17 11.60
N SER A 297 -11.74 -11.54 12.66
CA SER A 297 -10.98 -10.58 13.46
C SER A 297 -11.84 -9.42 14.02
N ASN A 298 -13.06 -9.68 14.52
CA ASN A 298 -13.88 -8.62 15.14
C ASN A 298 -13.77 -8.62 16.66
N THR A 299 -13.91 -7.45 17.29
CA THR A 299 -14.05 -7.30 18.74
C THR A 299 -15.50 -6.96 19.08
N ILE A 300 -16.26 -7.92 19.60
CA ILE A 300 -17.69 -7.81 19.91
C ILE A 300 -17.88 -7.97 21.42
N VAL A 301 -17.84 -6.84 22.14
CA VAL A 301 -17.76 -6.80 23.60
C VAL A 301 -18.60 -5.70 24.21
N LYS A 302 -18.99 -5.83 25.48
CA LYS A 302 -19.71 -4.80 26.26
C LYS A 302 -21.03 -4.35 25.65
N ASN A 303 -21.66 -5.16 24.79
CA ASN A 303 -23.00 -4.87 24.33
C ASN A 303 -24.02 -5.29 25.40
N THR A 304 -25.23 -4.72 25.36
CA THR A 304 -26.34 -5.04 26.28
C THR A 304 -27.54 -5.45 25.47
N ALA A 305 -27.88 -6.73 25.47
CA ALA A 305 -29.00 -7.30 24.74
C ALA A 305 -29.40 -8.63 25.37
N TRP A 306 -30.52 -9.22 24.95
CA TRP A 306 -30.79 -10.62 25.24
C TRP A 306 -29.71 -11.50 24.61
N SER A 307 -29.30 -11.23 23.37
CA SER A 307 -28.23 -11.94 22.66
C SER A 307 -27.31 -10.98 21.89
N ALA A 308 -25.99 -11.10 22.00
CA ALA A 308 -25.09 -10.35 21.12
C ALA A 308 -25.13 -10.92 19.70
N PHE A 309 -24.96 -12.23 19.53
CA PHE A 309 -25.13 -12.93 18.26
C PHE A 309 -26.25 -13.96 18.31
N LEU A 310 -27.37 -13.67 17.63
CA LEU A 310 -28.50 -14.59 17.51
C LEU A 310 -28.39 -15.40 16.22
N TYR A 311 -28.38 -16.72 16.34
CA TYR A 311 -28.21 -17.63 15.21
C TYR A 311 -29.11 -18.87 15.33
N ASP A 312 -29.32 -19.58 14.23
CA ASP A 312 -29.98 -20.90 14.22
C ASP A 312 -29.29 -21.86 13.23
N SER A 313 -29.98 -22.83 12.65
CA SER A 313 -29.40 -23.76 11.66
C SER A 313 -29.46 -23.25 10.20
N PHE A 314 -30.09 -22.09 9.94
CA PHE A 314 -30.21 -21.52 8.59
C PHE A 314 -28.98 -20.71 8.19
N GLY A 315 -28.57 -20.85 6.93
CA GLY A 315 -27.39 -20.18 6.40
C GLY A 315 -26.08 -20.70 6.97
N VAL A 316 -24.99 -20.40 6.26
CA VAL A 316 -23.63 -20.77 6.68
C VAL A 316 -23.01 -19.61 7.47
N LYS A 317 -22.41 -19.93 8.62
CA LYS A 317 -21.72 -18.94 9.46
C LYS A 317 -20.30 -19.40 9.70
N ALA A 318 -19.34 -18.52 9.45
CA ALA A 318 -17.92 -18.77 9.72
C ALA A 318 -17.36 -17.64 10.58
N LEU A 319 -16.95 -17.96 11.80
CA LEU A 319 -16.34 -17.02 12.73
C LEU A 319 -14.88 -17.43 12.92
N SER A 320 -13.95 -16.53 12.60
CA SER A 320 -12.53 -16.76 12.82
C SER A 320 -11.83 -15.57 13.49
N ASN A 321 -10.98 -15.84 14.48
CA ASN A 321 -10.17 -14.83 15.16
C ASN A 321 -10.97 -13.69 15.81
N ASN A 322 -12.24 -13.90 16.18
CA ASN A 322 -13.07 -12.88 16.83
C ASN A 322 -13.01 -12.98 18.35
N ILE A 323 -13.20 -11.86 19.02
CA ILE A 323 -13.62 -11.80 20.42
C ILE A 323 -15.14 -11.65 20.42
N LEU A 324 -15.85 -12.64 20.96
CA LEU A 324 -17.30 -12.59 21.17
C LEU A 324 -17.57 -13.02 22.62
N ALA A 325 -17.37 -12.05 23.51
CA ALA A 325 -17.38 -12.21 24.97
C ALA A 325 -17.66 -10.85 25.62
N TYR A 326 -17.85 -10.83 26.93
CA TYR A 326 -18.08 -9.65 27.76
C TYR A 326 -19.31 -8.82 27.40
N ASN A 327 -20.38 -9.45 26.88
CA ASN A 327 -21.65 -8.84 26.49
C ASN A 327 -22.73 -8.89 27.61
N GLY A 328 -22.29 -8.99 28.87
CA GLY A 328 -23.11 -8.72 30.06
C GLY A 328 -24.12 -9.82 30.41
N ALA A 329 -25.26 -9.43 30.99
CA ALA A 329 -26.29 -10.34 31.50
C ALA A 329 -27.07 -11.12 30.40
N GLY A 330 -26.87 -10.75 29.13
CA GLY A 330 -27.36 -11.51 27.99
C GLY A 330 -26.49 -12.71 27.68
N LYS A 331 -26.56 -13.25 26.46
CA LYS A 331 -25.61 -14.25 25.97
C LYS A 331 -24.78 -13.71 24.82
N SER A 332 -23.48 -14.02 24.77
CA SER A 332 -22.61 -13.59 23.67
C SER A 332 -22.99 -14.26 22.35
N CYS A 333 -23.40 -15.53 22.38
CA CYS A 333 -24.12 -16.13 21.26
C CYS A 333 -25.29 -16.98 21.76
N ARG A 334 -26.41 -16.96 21.03
CA ARG A 334 -27.60 -17.72 21.40
C ARG A 334 -28.19 -18.42 20.19
N TYR A 335 -28.49 -19.71 20.37
CA TYR A 335 -29.29 -20.49 19.43
C TYR A 335 -30.77 -20.12 19.54
N ALA A 336 -31.43 -19.83 18.41
CA ALA A 336 -32.77 -19.26 18.38
C ALA A 336 -33.90 -20.31 18.32
N ASP A 337 -33.60 -21.57 18.01
CA ASP A 337 -34.59 -22.60 17.65
C ASP A 337 -34.67 -23.73 18.70
N GLY A 338 -34.89 -23.36 19.96
CA GLY A 338 -35.04 -24.30 21.08
C GLY A 338 -33.76 -24.55 21.87
N ASP A 339 -33.65 -25.74 22.47
CA ASP A 339 -32.50 -26.12 23.29
C ASP A 339 -31.30 -26.55 22.42
N VAL A 340 -30.22 -25.78 22.49
CA VAL A 340 -28.99 -26.05 21.71
C VAL A 340 -28.34 -27.39 22.07
N THR A 341 -28.61 -27.94 23.26
CA THR A 341 -28.03 -29.20 23.72
C THR A 341 -28.61 -30.42 22.99
N GLU A 342 -29.79 -30.28 22.39
CA GLU A 342 -30.45 -31.30 21.57
C GLU A 342 -30.02 -31.24 20.09
N VAL A 343 -29.27 -30.21 19.70
CA VAL A 343 -28.85 -29.96 18.32
C VAL A 343 -27.47 -30.59 18.08
N LYS A 344 -27.31 -31.27 16.94
CA LYS A 344 -26.02 -31.83 16.53
C LYS A 344 -25.18 -30.84 15.71
N THR A 345 -25.79 -30.18 14.73
CA THR A 345 -25.09 -29.26 13.81
C THR A 345 -25.92 -28.00 13.56
N THR A 346 -25.25 -26.86 13.37
CA THR A 346 -25.89 -25.53 13.21
C THR A 346 -25.35 -24.72 12.02
N ASN A 347 -24.58 -25.36 11.13
CA ASN A 347 -23.83 -24.70 10.04
C ASN A 347 -22.95 -23.53 10.51
N LEU A 348 -22.50 -23.59 11.76
CA LEU A 348 -21.60 -22.62 12.39
C LEU A 348 -20.18 -23.22 12.48
N GLY A 349 -19.27 -22.69 11.69
CA GLY A 349 -17.83 -22.95 11.78
C GLY A 349 -17.15 -21.93 12.68
N LEU A 350 -16.32 -22.41 13.61
CA LEU A 350 -15.55 -21.60 14.55
C LEU A 350 -14.07 -21.97 14.43
N ASN A 351 -13.18 -20.98 14.41
CA ASN A 351 -11.74 -21.18 14.38
C ASN A 351 -11.04 -20.06 15.14
N ASN A 352 -10.22 -20.36 16.16
CA ASN A 352 -9.40 -19.36 16.84
C ASN A 352 -10.17 -18.16 17.44
N ASN A 353 -11.40 -18.35 17.88
CA ASN A 353 -12.17 -17.28 18.54
C ASN A 353 -11.88 -17.24 20.04
N ALA A 354 -12.17 -16.12 20.68
CA ALA A 354 -12.21 -15.98 22.12
C ALA A 354 -13.67 -15.84 22.60
N LEU A 355 -14.13 -16.80 23.41
CA LEU A 355 -15.53 -16.99 23.81
C LEU A 355 -15.64 -17.26 25.32
N ILE A 356 -16.83 -17.07 25.90
CA ILE A 356 -17.17 -17.62 27.21
C ILE A 356 -18.01 -18.88 27.02
N LEU A 357 -17.50 -20.02 27.48
CA LEU A 357 -18.18 -21.32 27.32
C LEU A 357 -18.91 -21.79 28.59
N ALA A 358 -18.58 -21.24 29.75
CA ALA A 358 -19.27 -21.53 31.00
C ALA A 358 -20.75 -21.16 30.94
N VAL A 359 -21.59 -21.98 31.56
CA VAL A 359 -23.04 -21.78 31.60
C VAL A 359 -23.40 -20.55 32.41
N GLY A 360 -24.27 -19.69 31.86
CA GLY A 360 -24.82 -18.54 32.55
C GLY A 360 -24.89 -17.30 31.68
N ASP A 361 -24.72 -16.15 32.32
CA ASP A 361 -24.59 -14.86 31.66
C ASP A 361 -23.36 -14.89 30.74
N ASP A 362 -23.48 -14.20 29.62
CA ASP A 362 -22.47 -14.00 28.60
C ASP A 362 -22.00 -15.26 27.85
N GLN A 363 -22.55 -16.42 28.19
CA GLN A 363 -22.28 -17.68 27.51
C GLN A 363 -22.46 -17.56 25.99
N CYS A 364 -21.57 -18.20 25.24
CA CYS A 364 -21.82 -18.55 23.84
C CYS A 364 -22.45 -19.94 23.79
N ASP A 365 -23.78 -19.99 23.62
CA ASP A 365 -24.53 -21.23 23.51
C ASP A 365 -24.13 -21.96 22.23
N LEU A 366 -23.59 -23.18 22.36
CA LEU A 366 -23.12 -23.99 21.24
C LEU A 366 -23.54 -25.46 21.40
N PRO A 367 -23.76 -26.20 20.29
CA PRO A 367 -23.93 -27.64 20.34
C PRO A 367 -22.77 -28.35 21.03
N ALA A 368 -23.06 -29.45 21.74
CA ALA A 368 -22.03 -30.21 22.45
C ALA A 368 -20.92 -30.76 21.51
N GLU A 369 -21.28 -31.12 20.27
CA GLU A 369 -20.31 -31.56 19.25
C GLU A 369 -19.42 -30.40 18.79
N THR A 370 -19.96 -29.19 18.64
CA THR A 370 -19.19 -27.98 18.30
C THR A 370 -18.20 -27.63 19.41
N VAL A 371 -18.62 -27.66 20.68
CA VAL A 371 -17.74 -27.40 21.83
C VAL A 371 -16.55 -28.38 21.85
N LYS A 372 -16.79 -29.66 21.56
CA LYS A 372 -15.72 -30.67 21.45
C LYS A 372 -14.76 -30.38 20.30
N ALA A 373 -15.28 -29.96 19.14
CA ALA A 373 -14.47 -29.71 17.95
C ALA A 373 -13.53 -28.50 18.09
N ILE A 374 -13.90 -27.50 18.89
CA ILE A 374 -13.18 -26.23 18.99
C ILE A 374 -12.23 -26.15 20.19
N LYS A 375 -12.20 -27.19 21.06
CA LYS A 375 -11.52 -27.17 22.36
C LYS A 375 -10.05 -26.72 22.30
N GLU A 376 -9.32 -27.12 21.26
CA GLU A 376 -7.89 -26.82 21.10
C GLU A 376 -7.61 -25.55 20.28
N SER A 377 -8.63 -24.96 19.64
CA SER A 377 -8.48 -23.77 18.80
C SER A 377 -9.12 -22.53 19.40
N THR A 378 -10.16 -22.65 20.23
CA THR A 378 -10.85 -21.52 20.85
C THR A 378 -10.27 -21.19 22.21
N ILE A 379 -10.11 -19.89 22.49
CA ILE A 379 -9.70 -19.39 23.80
C ILE A 379 -10.96 -19.24 24.66
N ASP A 380 -11.03 -20.01 25.73
CA ASP A 380 -12.11 -19.90 26.72
C ASP A 380 -11.78 -18.82 27.75
N LEU A 381 -12.58 -17.76 27.77
CA LEU A 381 -12.47 -16.60 28.66
C LEU A 381 -13.35 -16.73 29.91
N SER A 382 -13.92 -17.91 30.16
CA SER A 382 -14.72 -18.17 31.35
C SER A 382 -13.95 -17.86 32.64
N GLY A 383 -14.47 -16.96 33.46
CA GLY A 383 -13.85 -16.54 34.72
C GLY A 383 -12.64 -15.60 34.57
N ILE A 384 -12.35 -15.14 33.35
CA ILE A 384 -11.26 -14.19 33.08
C ILE A 384 -11.81 -12.77 33.02
N ASP A 385 -11.25 -11.87 33.81
CA ASP A 385 -11.69 -10.47 33.85
C ASP A 385 -11.37 -9.71 32.55
N PHE A 386 -12.35 -8.94 32.05
CA PHE A 386 -12.22 -8.13 30.84
C PHE A 386 -10.94 -7.28 30.80
N THR A 387 -10.62 -6.62 31.92
CA THR A 387 -9.48 -5.68 32.02
C THR A 387 -8.13 -6.38 32.01
N THR A 388 -8.11 -7.71 32.13
CA THR A 388 -6.87 -8.48 31.96
C THR A 388 -6.59 -8.67 30.48
N VAL A 389 -7.59 -8.91 29.63
CA VAL A 389 -7.36 -9.30 28.22
C VAL A 389 -7.48 -8.14 27.22
N LEU A 390 -8.20 -7.07 27.55
CA LEU A 390 -8.40 -5.91 26.68
C LEU A 390 -8.17 -4.60 27.43
N SER A 391 -7.64 -3.60 26.72
CA SER A 391 -7.50 -2.24 27.21
C SER A 391 -8.85 -1.59 27.51
N THR A 392 -8.84 -0.38 28.07
CA THR A 392 -10.06 0.46 28.07
C THR A 392 -10.41 0.88 26.64
N LEU A 393 -11.68 1.25 26.40
CA LEU A 393 -12.09 1.72 25.07
C LEU A 393 -11.28 2.97 24.73
N GLN A 394 -10.52 2.91 23.64
CA GLN A 394 -9.79 4.05 23.13
C GLN A 394 -10.73 4.91 22.28
N GLU A 395 -10.75 6.20 22.57
CA GLU A 395 -11.53 7.18 21.81
C GLU A 395 -10.87 7.46 20.44
N PRO A 396 -11.62 7.98 19.46
CA PRO A 396 -11.06 8.41 18.18
C PRO A 396 -9.88 9.37 18.34
N SER A 397 -8.74 9.03 17.75
CA SER A 397 -7.53 9.84 17.72
C SER A 397 -6.65 9.44 16.53
N GLU A 398 -5.55 10.16 16.29
CA GLU A 398 -4.59 9.80 15.25
C GLU A 398 -4.00 8.39 15.44
N TYR A 399 -3.85 7.92 16.69
CA TYR A 399 -3.36 6.56 17.01
C TYR A 399 -4.38 5.45 16.80
N THR A 400 -5.65 5.80 16.63
CA THR A 400 -6.74 4.85 16.37
C THR A 400 -7.32 5.05 14.97
N ALA A 401 -6.62 5.80 14.12
CA ALA A 401 -7.08 6.16 12.78
C ALA A 401 -8.47 6.82 12.80
N PHE A 402 -8.73 7.59 13.88
CA PHE A 402 -9.98 8.27 14.22
C PHE A 402 -11.19 7.34 14.42
N MET A 403 -10.98 6.13 14.97
CA MET A 403 -12.04 5.17 15.27
C MET A 403 -11.95 4.63 16.70
N SER A 404 -13.08 4.30 17.31
CA SER A 404 -13.08 3.69 18.65
C SER A 404 -12.69 2.22 18.60
N MET A 405 -11.76 1.78 19.46
CA MET A 405 -11.28 0.40 19.47
C MET A 405 -10.72 -0.04 20.82
N TYR A 406 -10.48 -1.34 20.96
CA TYR A 406 -9.77 -1.95 22.09
C TYR A 406 -8.46 -2.56 21.59
N PHE A 407 -7.45 -2.59 22.44
CA PHE A 407 -6.19 -3.29 22.16
C PHE A 407 -6.09 -4.52 23.07
N PRO A 408 -5.68 -5.70 22.55
CA PRO A 408 -5.41 -6.85 23.39
C PRO A 408 -4.21 -6.55 24.31
N ILE A 409 -4.28 -7.09 25.51
CA ILE A 409 -3.23 -6.97 26.52
C ILE A 409 -2.49 -8.30 26.54
N ASP A 410 -1.20 -8.21 26.23
CA ASP A 410 -0.26 -9.31 26.38
C ASP A 410 0.06 -9.50 27.87
N ASN A 411 -0.36 -10.65 28.41
CA ASN A 411 -0.06 -11.06 29.78
C ASN A 411 0.80 -12.33 29.83
N ALA A 412 1.23 -12.84 28.66
CA ALA A 412 1.98 -14.09 28.53
C ALA A 412 1.30 -15.30 29.22
N THR A 413 -0.03 -15.40 29.12
CA THR A 413 -0.81 -16.51 29.67
C THR A 413 -1.40 -17.40 28.56
N LYS A 414 -2.01 -18.53 28.93
CA LYS A 414 -2.71 -19.39 27.96
C LYS A 414 -4.04 -18.82 27.46
N THR A 415 -4.55 -17.77 28.11
CA THR A 415 -5.77 -17.08 27.73
C THR A 415 -5.48 -15.76 27.01
N ASP A 416 -4.21 -15.57 26.60
CA ASP A 416 -3.80 -14.38 25.89
C ASP A 416 -4.45 -14.31 24.51
N LEU A 417 -4.74 -13.08 24.09
CA LEU A 417 -5.30 -12.78 22.77
C LEU A 417 -4.22 -12.36 21.77
N VAL A 418 -2.97 -12.19 22.24
CA VAL A 418 -1.83 -11.79 21.42
C VAL A 418 -1.03 -13.00 20.96
N ASP A 419 -0.63 -13.03 19.69
CA ASP A 419 0.23 -14.06 19.08
C ASP A 419 -0.20 -15.51 19.38
N ILE A 420 -1.43 -15.87 19.03
CA ILE A 420 -2.03 -17.16 19.42
C ILE A 420 -1.54 -18.37 18.60
N GLY A 421 -0.47 -18.22 17.81
CA GLY A 421 0.11 -19.31 17.01
C GLY A 421 -0.63 -19.61 15.69
N SER A 422 -1.61 -18.81 15.31
CA SER A 422 -2.42 -18.97 14.09
C SER A 422 -2.13 -17.87 13.07
N LEU A 423 -2.28 -18.16 11.77
CA LEU A 423 -2.08 -17.19 10.67
C LEU A 423 -3.39 -16.79 9.95
N GLY A 424 -4.54 -17.20 10.49
CA GLY A 424 -5.85 -17.09 9.81
C GLY A 424 -6.62 -15.78 10.00
N CYS A 425 -6.02 -14.75 10.59
CA CYS A 425 -6.66 -13.44 10.83
C CYS A 425 -6.76 -12.57 9.57
N SER A 426 -7.41 -11.41 9.70
CA SER A 426 -7.47 -10.41 8.64
C SER A 426 -6.07 -9.89 8.23
N ILE A 427 -5.89 -9.50 6.96
CA ILE A 427 -4.60 -8.98 6.46
C ILE A 427 -4.20 -7.68 7.16
N GLN A 428 -5.19 -6.85 7.50
CA GLN A 428 -5.00 -5.60 8.24
C GLN A 428 -5.87 -5.58 9.48
N ASP A 429 -5.41 -4.88 10.50
CA ASP A 429 -6.16 -4.54 11.69
C ASP A 429 -7.11 -3.35 11.44
N GLN A 430 -7.90 -2.97 12.43
CA GLN A 430 -8.89 -1.90 12.32
C GLN A 430 -8.26 -0.52 12.00
N ARG A 431 -7.00 -0.28 12.37
CA ARG A 431 -6.29 0.98 12.06
C ARG A 431 -5.84 1.01 10.60
N GLY A 432 -5.77 -0.16 9.97
CA GLY A 432 -5.21 -0.37 8.62
C GLY A 432 -3.75 -0.83 8.67
N ILE A 433 -3.26 -1.25 9.83
CA ILE A 433 -1.91 -1.76 9.99
C ILE A 433 -1.89 -3.22 9.55
N ALA A 434 -0.89 -3.61 8.77
CA ALA A 434 -0.75 -5.00 8.34
C ALA A 434 -0.48 -5.91 9.53
N ARG A 435 -1.22 -7.02 9.64
CA ARG A 435 -0.93 -8.08 10.60
C ARG A 435 0.25 -8.88 10.08
N VAL A 436 1.33 -8.96 10.85
CA VAL A 436 2.57 -9.59 10.39
C VAL A 436 2.59 -11.03 10.86
N SER A 437 2.34 -11.97 9.95
CA SER A 437 2.60 -13.39 10.18
C SER A 437 4.04 -13.73 9.76
N SER A 438 4.88 -14.03 10.75
CA SER A 438 6.28 -14.50 10.69
C SER A 438 7.32 -13.65 9.94
N THR A 439 8.33 -13.18 10.70
CA THR A 439 9.63 -12.77 10.16
C THR A 439 10.75 -13.45 10.94
N ASN A 440 11.82 -13.82 10.23
CA ASN A 440 12.94 -14.67 10.66
C ASN A 440 13.81 -14.01 11.75
N SER A 441 13.25 -13.82 12.94
CA SER A 441 13.96 -13.66 14.21
C SER A 441 15.18 -14.60 14.30
N THR A 442 16.41 -14.10 14.41
CA THR A 442 17.60 -14.92 14.70
C THR A 442 18.11 -14.78 16.13
N GLY A 443 17.50 -13.88 16.92
CA GLY A 443 17.83 -13.70 18.33
C GLY A 443 17.41 -14.87 19.21
N GLU A 444 18.24 -15.20 20.20
CA GLU A 444 17.96 -16.25 21.17
C GLU A 444 16.74 -15.88 22.04
N GLY A 445 15.66 -16.66 21.96
CA GLY A 445 14.41 -16.42 22.69
C GLY A 445 13.36 -15.58 21.96
N GLU A 446 13.59 -15.19 20.70
CA GLU A 446 12.59 -14.50 19.89
C GLU A 446 11.58 -15.48 19.26
N SER A 447 10.27 -15.20 19.38
CA SER A 447 9.19 -15.94 18.72
C SER A 447 8.72 -15.21 17.47
N SER A 448 8.20 -15.97 16.49
CA SER A 448 7.53 -15.37 15.33
C SER A 448 6.22 -14.70 15.74
N ASN A 449 5.98 -13.49 15.23
CA ASN A 449 4.65 -12.88 15.31
C ASN A 449 3.64 -13.73 14.54
N THR A 450 2.47 -13.91 15.13
CA THR A 450 1.30 -14.60 14.59
C THR A 450 0.07 -13.71 14.81
N CYS A 451 -1.11 -14.19 14.46
CA CYS A 451 -2.30 -13.37 14.58
C CYS A 451 -2.70 -13.09 16.03
N ASP A 452 -3.10 -11.85 16.29
CA ASP A 452 -3.93 -11.53 17.46
C ASP A 452 -5.42 -11.84 17.19
N VAL A 453 -6.16 -12.08 18.27
CA VAL A 453 -7.61 -12.26 18.26
C VAL A 453 -8.30 -10.92 18.50
N GLY A 454 -9.30 -10.58 17.68
CA GLY A 454 -10.03 -9.32 17.72
C GLY A 454 -9.63 -8.33 16.62
N ALA A 455 -10.11 -7.09 16.73
CA ALA A 455 -10.05 -6.05 15.68
C ALA A 455 -8.68 -5.41 15.47
N THR A 456 -7.83 -5.38 16.49
CA THR A 456 -6.50 -4.75 16.45
C THR A 456 -5.39 -5.81 16.52
N GLU A 457 -4.19 -5.41 16.11
CA GLU A 457 -2.95 -6.17 16.27
C GLU A 457 -1.99 -5.37 17.18
N VAL A 458 -1.25 -6.04 18.07
CA VAL A 458 -0.15 -5.45 18.83
C VAL A 458 1.14 -5.65 18.03
N LEU A 459 1.80 -4.54 17.70
CA LEU A 459 3.08 -4.62 17.00
C LEU A 459 4.20 -4.94 18.00
N ARG A 460 4.95 -6.00 17.68
CA ARG A 460 6.16 -6.39 18.38
C ARG A 460 7.37 -6.15 17.47
N LEU A 461 8.42 -5.57 18.04
CA LEU A 461 9.67 -5.35 17.32
C LEU A 461 10.16 -6.66 16.72
N THR A 462 10.33 -6.70 15.40
CA THR A 462 10.90 -7.87 14.72
C THR A 462 11.78 -7.45 13.56
N ALA A 463 13.04 -7.84 13.65
CA ALA A 463 14.02 -7.70 12.58
C ALA A 463 13.93 -8.90 11.64
N GLY A 464 13.95 -8.65 10.33
CA GLY A 464 13.93 -9.64 9.28
C GLY A 464 15.23 -9.69 8.50
N ASN A 465 15.55 -10.85 7.95
CA ASN A 465 16.71 -11.02 7.08
C ASN A 465 16.56 -10.16 5.80
N VAL A 466 17.61 -9.41 5.44
CA VAL A 466 17.63 -8.53 4.27
C VAL A 466 18.59 -9.06 3.23
N GLY A 467 18.09 -9.40 2.04
CA GLY A 467 18.90 -9.80 0.89
C GLY A 467 19.22 -8.62 -0.03
N THR A 468 20.50 -8.39 -0.36
CA THR A 468 20.94 -7.28 -1.22
C THR A 468 22.23 -7.60 -2.01
N LEU A 469 22.65 -6.69 -2.89
CA LEU A 469 23.93 -6.72 -3.60
C LEU A 469 24.48 -5.30 -3.77
N ASN A 470 25.78 -5.18 -4.06
CA ASN A 470 26.37 -3.86 -4.37
C ASN A 470 25.81 -3.30 -5.67
N GLN A 471 25.74 -1.97 -5.73
CA GLN A 471 25.24 -1.22 -6.88
C GLN A 471 26.32 -0.29 -7.40
N SER A 472 26.23 0.07 -8.67
CA SER A 472 27.09 1.09 -9.27
C SER A 472 26.93 2.42 -8.55
N LYS A 473 28.03 2.95 -7.98
CA LYS A 473 28.10 4.26 -7.33
C LYS A 473 27.59 5.38 -8.24
N ILE A 474 27.99 5.36 -9.51
CA ILE A 474 27.57 6.33 -10.53
C ILE A 474 26.07 6.26 -10.79
N THR A 475 25.50 5.05 -10.89
CA THR A 475 24.06 4.87 -11.10
C THR A 475 23.27 5.40 -9.90
N LEU A 476 23.74 5.15 -8.68
CA LEU A 476 23.12 5.62 -7.45
C LEU A 476 23.12 7.16 -7.37
N LEU A 477 24.28 7.78 -7.62
CA LEU A 477 24.43 9.24 -7.65
C LEU A 477 23.52 9.90 -8.69
N ASN A 478 23.46 9.35 -9.90
CA ASN A 478 22.59 9.85 -10.96
C ASN A 478 21.11 9.73 -10.59
N SER A 479 20.72 8.66 -9.89
CA SER A 479 19.36 8.51 -9.38
C SER A 479 19.02 9.58 -8.34
N TYR A 480 19.89 9.80 -7.35
CA TYR A 480 19.65 10.81 -6.31
C TYR A 480 19.68 12.24 -6.87
N GLN A 481 20.55 12.52 -7.82
CA GLN A 481 20.57 13.81 -8.51
C GLN A 481 19.26 14.06 -9.27
N ARG A 482 18.71 13.04 -9.96
CA ARG A 482 17.42 13.16 -10.64
C ARG A 482 16.27 13.45 -9.68
N GLU A 483 16.21 12.77 -8.54
CA GLU A 483 15.18 13.02 -7.54
C GLU A 483 15.34 14.42 -6.93
N TYR A 484 16.58 14.83 -6.59
CA TYR A 484 16.88 16.18 -6.14
C TYR A 484 16.38 17.24 -7.14
N ASP A 485 16.73 17.11 -8.42
CA ASP A 485 16.32 18.05 -9.47
C ASP A 485 14.80 18.09 -9.64
N THR A 486 14.13 16.93 -9.49
CA THR A 486 12.68 16.82 -9.56
C THR A 486 12.01 17.60 -8.41
N PHE A 487 12.41 17.36 -7.16
CA PHE A 487 11.85 18.09 -6.02
C PHE A 487 12.20 19.58 -6.05
N LYS A 488 13.40 19.93 -6.52
CA LYS A 488 13.79 21.32 -6.72
C LYS A 488 12.88 22.02 -7.72
N ALA A 489 12.62 21.39 -8.87
CA ALA A 489 11.73 21.93 -9.89
C ALA A 489 10.28 22.08 -9.37
N LEU A 490 9.80 21.14 -8.56
CA LEU A 490 8.47 21.22 -7.92
C LEU A 490 8.39 22.39 -6.92
N ILE A 491 9.43 22.62 -6.13
CA ILE A 491 9.49 23.74 -5.18
C ILE A 491 9.56 25.10 -5.90
N ASP A 492 10.36 25.18 -6.97
CA ASP A 492 10.58 26.41 -7.73
C ASP A 492 9.39 26.76 -8.66
N ASN A 493 8.43 25.84 -8.86
CA ASN A 493 7.23 26.06 -9.67
C ASN A 493 6.13 26.83 -8.89
N PRO A 494 5.71 28.03 -9.33
CA PRO A 494 4.70 28.83 -8.64
C PRO A 494 3.28 28.24 -8.68
N GLN A 495 3.01 27.26 -9.55
CA GLN A 495 1.71 26.57 -9.64
C GLN A 495 1.62 25.37 -8.69
N THR A 496 2.70 25.02 -8.00
CA THR A 496 2.69 23.94 -7.02
C THR A 496 1.76 24.29 -5.86
N ASN A 497 0.85 23.36 -5.53
CA ASN A 497 -0.03 23.53 -4.38
C ASN A 497 0.82 23.78 -3.11
N PRO A 498 0.63 24.92 -2.42
CA PRO A 498 1.41 25.27 -1.23
C PRO A 498 1.41 24.19 -0.14
N GLU A 499 0.36 23.38 -0.05
CA GLU A 499 0.24 22.29 0.92
C GLU A 499 1.37 21.25 0.77
N PHE A 500 1.89 21.02 -0.45
CA PHE A 500 2.94 20.01 -0.68
C PHE A 500 4.37 20.51 -0.42
N LEU A 501 4.56 21.82 -0.27
CA LEU A 501 5.90 22.42 -0.19
C LEU A 501 6.71 21.94 1.02
N ALA A 502 6.06 21.67 2.15
CA ALA A 502 6.72 21.15 3.34
C ALA A 502 7.35 19.78 3.05
N TYR A 503 6.57 18.87 2.47
CA TYR A 503 7.03 17.54 2.07
C TYR A 503 8.17 17.62 1.03
N TYR A 504 8.03 18.42 -0.03
CA TYR A 504 9.06 18.52 -1.06
C TYR A 504 10.39 19.05 -0.54
N LYS A 505 10.37 20.03 0.38
CA LYS A 505 11.60 20.55 1.00
C LYS A 505 12.33 19.47 1.82
N LEU A 506 11.59 18.61 2.51
CA LEU A 506 12.17 17.47 3.23
C LEU A 506 12.79 16.44 2.29
N GLN A 507 12.11 16.11 1.19
CA GLN A 507 12.65 15.19 0.18
C GLN A 507 13.91 15.77 -0.48
N LEU A 508 13.90 17.05 -0.84
CA LEU A 508 15.07 17.72 -1.40
C LEU A 508 16.30 17.61 -0.48
N ALA A 509 16.12 17.90 0.81
CA ALA A 509 17.20 17.81 1.80
C ALA A 509 17.71 16.37 1.97
N LEU A 510 16.83 15.37 1.94
CA LEU A 510 17.20 13.96 2.00
C LEU A 510 18.10 13.55 0.82
N TYR A 511 17.67 13.85 -0.40
CA TYR A 511 18.43 13.49 -1.60
C TYR A 511 19.74 14.27 -1.73
N ASP A 512 19.80 15.50 -1.25
CA ASP A 512 21.04 16.27 -1.21
C ASP A 512 22.07 15.66 -0.25
N ASN A 513 21.63 15.26 0.95
CA ASN A 513 22.47 14.57 1.93
C ASN A 513 22.98 13.22 1.39
N TRP A 514 22.08 12.39 0.86
CA TRP A 514 22.46 11.10 0.28
C TRP A 514 23.44 11.25 -0.89
N LYS A 515 23.20 12.16 -1.81
CA LYS A 515 24.13 12.44 -2.91
C LYS A 515 25.51 12.85 -2.39
N THR A 516 25.56 13.73 -1.40
CA THR A 516 26.82 14.22 -0.83
C THR A 516 27.62 13.09 -0.20
N ILE A 517 26.99 12.29 0.66
CA ILE A 517 27.70 11.21 1.35
C ILE A 517 28.12 10.10 0.38
N ILE A 518 27.24 9.67 -0.53
CA ILE A 518 27.59 8.64 -1.52
C ILE A 518 28.74 9.12 -2.39
N LYS A 519 28.79 10.39 -2.79
CA LYS A 519 29.88 10.91 -3.62
C LYS A 519 31.24 10.71 -2.95
N ASP A 520 31.29 10.98 -1.65
CA ASP A 520 32.52 10.94 -0.85
C ASP A 520 32.77 9.58 -0.18
N GLU A 521 31.93 8.56 -0.44
CA GLU A 521 32.13 7.19 0.05
C GLU A 521 33.48 6.63 -0.42
N PRO A 522 34.40 6.25 0.51
CA PRO A 522 35.78 5.91 0.18
C PRO A 522 36.01 4.43 -0.15
N HIS A 523 35.05 3.56 0.19
CA HIS A 523 35.24 2.12 0.07
C HIS A 523 34.93 1.58 -1.33
N TYR A 524 35.50 0.40 -1.60
CA TYR A 524 35.31 -0.36 -2.84
C TYR A 524 34.07 -1.25 -2.75
N ARG A 525 33.20 -1.20 -3.76
CA ARG A 525 31.97 -2.00 -3.94
C ARG A 525 31.03 -1.96 -2.74
N THR A 526 30.82 -0.78 -2.18
CA THR A 526 29.98 -0.59 -1.00
C THR A 526 28.53 -1.04 -1.22
N ILE A 527 27.98 -1.72 -0.22
CA ILE A 527 26.59 -2.12 -0.12
C ILE A 527 25.93 -1.24 0.96
N PHE A 528 24.82 -0.61 0.59
CA PHE A 528 24.04 0.23 1.49
C PHE A 528 22.73 -0.46 1.84
N VAL A 529 22.46 -0.57 3.14
CA VAL A 529 21.26 -1.24 3.66
C VAL A 529 20.54 -0.32 4.64
N ASP A 530 19.28 -0.03 4.37
CA ASP A 530 18.39 0.61 5.35
C ASP A 530 17.77 -0.48 6.25
N PRO A 531 18.16 -0.57 7.54
CA PRO A 531 17.67 -1.60 8.44
C PRO A 531 16.23 -1.36 8.91
N PHE A 532 15.58 -0.26 8.54
CA PHE A 532 14.24 0.09 9.01
C PHE A 532 13.12 -0.30 8.01
N VAL A 533 13.44 -0.50 6.73
CA VAL A 533 12.42 -0.64 5.66
C VAL A 533 11.65 -1.97 5.71
N SER A 534 12.28 -3.05 6.16
CA SER A 534 11.75 -4.42 6.02
C SER A 534 11.31 -5.06 7.36
N ASN A 535 11.29 -4.26 8.43
CA ASN A 535 11.14 -4.73 9.80
C ASN A 535 9.85 -4.21 10.43
N THR A 536 9.44 -4.82 11.53
CA THR A 536 8.24 -4.43 12.29
C THR A 536 8.65 -3.56 13.48
N PRO A 537 8.04 -2.38 13.68
CA PRO A 537 8.26 -1.56 14.88
C PRO A 537 7.63 -2.19 16.13
N ASP A 538 7.92 -1.58 17.29
CA ASP A 538 7.23 -1.88 18.54
C ASP A 538 6.16 -0.83 18.86
N GLU A 539 5.29 -1.15 19.81
CA GLU A 539 4.34 -0.22 20.38
C GLU A 539 4.69 0.13 21.84
N HIS A 540 4.53 1.41 22.15
CA HIS A 540 4.51 1.91 23.51
C HIS A 540 3.06 1.97 24.02
N VAL A 541 2.84 1.39 25.20
CA VAL A 541 1.54 1.41 25.87
C VAL A 541 1.39 2.71 26.65
N LEU A 542 0.42 3.51 26.26
CA LEU A 542 0.10 4.77 26.94
C LEU A 542 -0.60 4.50 28.29
N PRO A 543 -0.58 5.43 29.26
CA PRO A 543 -1.21 5.24 30.58
C PRO A 543 -2.71 4.94 30.53
N ASN A 544 -3.41 5.37 29.47
CA ASN A 544 -4.83 5.08 29.25
C ASN A 544 -5.09 3.75 28.53
N GLY A 545 -4.04 2.96 28.25
CA GLY A 545 -4.12 1.72 27.48
C GLY A 545 -4.09 1.91 25.95
N GLY A 546 -3.90 3.14 25.47
CA GLY A 546 -3.65 3.42 24.06
C GLY A 546 -2.32 2.87 23.57
N ARG A 547 -2.13 2.86 22.24
CA ARG A 547 -0.93 2.34 21.59
C ARG A 547 -0.30 3.43 20.71
N GLU A 548 0.96 3.70 20.96
CA GLU A 548 1.79 4.58 20.12
C GLU A 548 2.83 3.72 19.40
N ILE A 549 2.82 3.73 18.06
CA ILE A 549 3.82 3.01 17.28
C ILE A 549 5.15 3.77 17.37
N LYS A 550 6.18 3.11 17.89
CA LYS A 550 7.55 3.61 17.84
C LYS A 550 8.11 3.22 16.50
N HIS A 551 7.93 4.10 15.51
CA HIS A 551 8.38 3.84 14.14
C HIS A 551 9.88 3.58 14.05
N LEU A 552 10.24 2.64 13.18
CA LEU A 552 11.62 2.28 12.89
C LEU A 552 12.36 3.47 12.25
N ASN A 553 13.14 4.15 13.08
CA ASN A 553 13.99 5.27 12.70
C ASN A 553 15.08 5.48 13.76
N VAL A 554 16.02 6.36 13.46
CA VAL A 554 17.16 6.68 14.33
C VAL A 554 16.78 7.39 15.63
N ASP A 555 15.59 8.00 15.70
CA ASP A 555 15.13 8.72 16.88
C ASP A 555 14.61 7.71 17.94
N ASN A 556 13.98 6.63 17.48
CA ASN A 556 13.38 5.60 18.33
C ASN A 556 14.29 4.38 18.56
N TYR A 557 15.22 4.06 17.66
CA TYR A 557 16.01 2.83 17.72
C TYR A 557 17.51 3.08 17.64
N ASP A 558 18.27 2.29 18.40
CA ASP A 558 19.70 2.10 18.21
C ASP A 558 19.93 0.94 17.23
N VAL A 559 20.96 1.09 16.38
CA VAL A 559 21.38 0.07 15.42
C VAL A 559 22.78 -0.39 15.81
N THR A 560 22.93 -1.68 16.08
CA THR A 560 24.24 -2.30 16.25
C THR A 560 24.48 -3.31 15.13
N VAL A 561 25.72 -3.41 14.68
CA VAL A 561 26.10 -4.23 13.52
C VAL A 561 27.35 -5.02 13.86
N LYS A 562 27.44 -6.25 13.38
CA LYS A 562 28.61 -7.11 13.50
C LYS A 562 28.86 -7.83 12.18
N ALA A 563 30.08 -7.71 11.67
CA ALA A 563 30.53 -8.51 10.53
C ALA A 563 30.67 -9.99 10.96
N LEU A 564 30.16 -10.89 10.12
CA LEU A 564 30.35 -12.33 10.31
C LEU A 564 31.37 -12.82 9.28
N GLY A 565 30.94 -13.11 8.06
CA GLY A 565 31.81 -13.59 6.99
C GLY A 565 31.01 -14.33 5.92
N VAL A 566 31.58 -15.39 5.35
CA VAL A 566 30.96 -16.13 4.23
C VAL A 566 30.37 -17.46 4.72
N GLY A 567 29.15 -17.76 4.29
CA GLY A 567 28.51 -19.03 4.62
C GLY A 567 27.10 -19.16 4.06
N LYS A 568 26.24 -19.80 4.85
CA LYS A 568 24.82 -20.05 4.57
C LYS A 568 24.01 -20.04 5.87
N LEU A 569 22.69 -20.10 5.75
CA LEU A 569 21.81 -20.35 6.89
C LEU A 569 21.60 -21.86 7.08
N ASN A 570 21.62 -22.33 8.33
CA ASN A 570 21.29 -23.71 8.70
C ASN A 570 19.76 -23.93 8.74
N SER A 571 19.31 -25.14 9.13
CA SER A 571 17.88 -25.47 9.21
C SER A 571 17.12 -24.73 10.33
N GLN A 572 17.83 -24.08 11.24
CA GLN A 572 17.29 -23.19 12.28
C GLN A 572 17.41 -21.71 11.89
N ASN A 573 17.71 -21.39 10.62
CA ASN A 573 17.93 -20.03 10.13
C ASN A 573 19.09 -19.27 10.81
N GLN A 574 20.06 -19.97 11.39
CA GLN A 574 21.26 -19.37 11.97
C GLN A 574 22.43 -19.44 11.00
N PHE A 575 23.33 -18.45 11.07
CA PHE A 575 24.54 -18.40 10.24
C PHE A 575 25.46 -19.60 10.53
N GLU A 576 25.82 -20.32 9.47
CA GLU A 576 26.83 -21.38 9.44
C GLU A 576 27.88 -21.02 8.37
N GLY A 577 29.09 -20.66 8.81
CA GLY A 577 30.13 -20.20 7.91
C GLY A 577 31.43 -19.82 8.61
N ASN A 578 32.35 -19.26 7.83
CA ASN A 578 33.64 -18.80 8.32
C ASN A 578 33.60 -17.30 8.58
N LEU A 579 34.17 -16.87 9.71
CA LEU A 579 34.37 -15.45 9.96
C LEU A 579 35.41 -14.89 8.99
N ASP A 580 35.17 -13.68 8.48
CA ASP A 580 36.04 -13.00 7.51
C ASP A 580 36.40 -11.62 8.05
N ASP A 581 37.68 -11.40 8.36
CA ASP A 581 38.19 -10.15 8.92
C ASP A 581 38.32 -9.02 7.88
N HIS A 582 38.30 -9.37 6.59
CA HIS A 582 38.27 -8.41 5.48
C HIS A 582 36.86 -7.88 5.22
N LEU A 583 35.82 -8.57 5.69
CA LEU A 583 34.45 -8.08 5.63
C LEU A 583 34.20 -7.05 6.74
N LYS A 584 33.65 -5.89 6.37
CA LYS A 584 33.26 -4.84 7.30
C LYS A 584 31.78 -4.51 7.16
N CYS A 585 31.16 -4.22 8.29
CA CYS A 585 29.75 -3.86 8.39
C CYS A 585 29.61 -2.80 9.48
N GLU A 586 29.20 -1.60 9.12
CA GLU A 586 29.21 -0.43 10.00
C GLU A 586 27.90 0.34 9.91
N TRP A 587 27.43 0.90 11.03
CA TRP A 587 26.31 1.81 11.02
C TRP A 587 26.78 3.23 10.70
N ASN A 588 26.27 3.82 9.61
CA ASN A 588 26.52 5.21 9.26
C ASN A 588 25.29 6.07 9.67
N PRO A 589 25.36 6.82 10.78
CA PRO A 589 24.22 7.60 11.28
C PRO A 589 23.81 8.74 10.35
N SER A 590 24.75 9.29 9.56
CA SER A 590 24.47 10.39 8.63
C SER A 590 23.70 9.91 7.39
N LEU A 591 24.00 8.70 6.91
CA LEU A 591 23.21 8.02 5.87
C LEU A 591 21.92 7.41 6.40
N LYS A 592 21.89 7.10 7.70
CA LYS A 592 20.88 6.24 8.34
C LYS A 592 20.85 4.84 7.71
N GLN A 593 22.02 4.33 7.34
CA GLN A 593 22.18 3.04 6.66
C GLN A 593 23.36 2.26 7.25
N ILE A 594 23.24 0.94 7.16
CA ILE A 594 24.36 0.02 7.37
C ILE A 594 25.17 -0.01 6.07
N VAL A 595 26.47 0.21 6.21
CA VAL A 595 27.46 0.24 5.15
C VAL A 595 28.27 -1.06 5.26
N MET A 596 28.18 -1.89 4.22
CA MET A 596 28.87 -3.17 4.14
C MET A 596 29.87 -3.14 2.98
N TYR A 597 31.12 -3.46 3.25
CA TYR A 597 32.21 -3.38 2.28
C TYR A 597 33.31 -4.39 2.60
N ARG A 598 34.27 -4.55 1.68
CA ARG A 598 35.44 -5.42 1.88
C ARG A 598 36.72 -4.60 1.83
N LEU A 599 37.72 -5.03 2.60
CA LEU A 599 39.08 -4.51 2.56
C LEU A 599 39.95 -5.17 1.47
N ASP A 600 39.44 -6.24 0.85
CA ASP A 600 40.00 -6.86 -0.34
C ASP A 600 39.06 -6.63 -1.54
N ASP A 601 39.52 -6.98 -2.75
CA ASP A 601 38.74 -6.80 -3.98
C ASP A 601 38.01 -8.07 -4.44
N ARG A 602 37.79 -9.02 -3.52
CA ARG A 602 37.16 -10.30 -3.81
C ARG A 602 35.68 -10.12 -4.13
N ILE A 603 35.22 -10.80 -5.18
CA ILE A 603 33.78 -10.99 -5.46
C ILE A 603 33.24 -12.20 -4.69
N THR A 604 31.98 -12.18 -4.32
CA THR A 604 31.35 -13.33 -3.66
C THR A 604 31.24 -14.50 -4.65
N PRO A 605 31.82 -15.68 -4.36
CA PRO A 605 31.73 -16.84 -5.23
C PRO A 605 30.30 -17.31 -5.48
N SER A 606 30.06 -17.95 -6.62
CA SER A 606 28.74 -18.52 -6.94
C SER A 606 28.37 -19.62 -5.93
N GLY A 607 27.23 -19.45 -5.26
CA GLY A 607 26.73 -20.39 -4.24
C GLY A 607 27.01 -19.96 -2.79
N ASP A 608 27.89 -18.97 -2.61
CA ASP A 608 28.21 -18.38 -1.30
C ASP A 608 27.41 -17.09 -1.04
N THR A 609 27.34 -16.68 0.22
CA THR A 609 26.71 -15.42 0.65
C THR A 609 27.52 -14.79 1.77
N GLU A 610 27.67 -13.48 1.72
CA GLU A 610 28.34 -12.68 2.76
C GLU A 610 27.32 -12.27 3.81
N PHE A 611 27.70 -12.33 5.09
CA PHE A 611 26.81 -12.10 6.22
C PHE A 611 27.32 -10.99 7.15
N CYS A 612 26.43 -10.04 7.44
CA CYS A 612 26.49 -9.23 8.66
C CYS A 612 25.29 -9.60 9.54
N SER A 613 25.42 -9.49 10.86
CA SER A 613 24.26 -9.42 11.76
C SER A 613 24.00 -7.98 12.15
N TYR A 614 22.74 -7.61 12.32
CA TYR A 614 22.34 -6.33 12.88
C TYR A 614 21.26 -6.53 13.94
N THR A 615 21.25 -5.65 14.93
CA THR A 615 20.26 -5.63 16.00
C THR A 615 19.64 -4.24 16.07
N LEU A 616 18.32 -4.21 16.11
CA LEU A 616 17.54 -3.03 16.42
C LEU A 616 17.15 -3.07 17.89
N THR A 617 17.45 -2.01 18.63
CA THR A 617 17.10 -1.89 20.05
C THR A 617 16.23 -0.65 20.26
N LEU A 618 15.03 -0.84 20.83
CA LEU A 618 14.15 0.28 21.15
C LEU A 618 14.77 1.12 22.27
N LYS A 619 14.89 2.43 22.04
CA LYS A 619 15.42 3.37 23.03
C LYS A 619 14.46 3.54 24.19
N ASN A 620 15.02 3.66 25.40
CA ASN A 620 14.27 3.94 26.63
C ASN A 620 13.18 2.90 26.98
N SER A 621 13.28 1.67 26.47
CA SER A 621 12.35 0.58 26.82
C SER A 621 12.79 -0.16 28.08
N ASN A 622 11.84 -0.48 28.97
CA ASN A 622 12.03 -1.38 30.10
C ASN A 622 10.86 -2.39 30.17
N PRO A 623 11.10 -3.71 30.03
CA PRO A 623 12.38 -4.35 29.73
C PRO A 623 12.96 -3.90 28.37
N ILE A 624 14.25 -4.14 28.16
CA ILE A 624 14.91 -3.84 26.87
C ILE A 624 14.23 -4.66 25.78
N LYS A 625 13.74 -3.99 24.73
CA LYS A 625 13.19 -4.62 23.53
C LYS A 625 14.21 -4.52 22.40
N ALA A 626 14.72 -5.66 21.96
CA ALA A 626 15.68 -5.74 20.87
C ALA A 626 15.34 -6.91 19.95
N SER A 627 15.66 -6.79 18.66
CA SER A 627 15.49 -7.87 17.69
C SER A 627 16.65 -7.92 16.70
N SER A 628 17.11 -9.14 16.37
CA SER A 628 18.32 -9.36 15.55
C SER A 628 18.06 -10.16 14.28
N ALA A 629 18.70 -9.75 13.18
CA ALA A 629 18.63 -10.45 11.90
C ALA A 629 19.92 -10.35 11.09
N TYR A 630 19.97 -11.00 9.94
CA TYR A 630 21.11 -10.99 9.03
C TYR A 630 20.91 -10.10 7.81
N ILE A 631 22.01 -9.50 7.36
CA ILE A 631 22.17 -8.97 6.01
C ILE A 631 22.84 -10.06 5.20
N LEU A 632 22.18 -10.48 4.11
CA LEU A 632 22.66 -11.47 3.16
C LEU A 632 23.03 -10.74 1.87
N SER A 633 24.32 -10.74 1.54
CA SER A 633 24.86 -9.93 0.47
C SER A 633 25.76 -10.70 -0.49
N ASN A 634 25.85 -10.19 -1.72
CA ASN A 634 26.84 -10.61 -2.69
C ASN A 634 27.57 -9.38 -3.23
N PHE A 635 28.91 -9.42 -3.21
CA PHE A 635 29.75 -8.48 -3.93
C PHE A 635 29.97 -8.99 -5.35
N ALA A 636 29.47 -8.24 -6.32
CA ALA A 636 29.67 -8.47 -7.75
C ALA A 636 30.54 -7.36 -8.33
N ASN A 637 31.24 -7.69 -9.42
CA ASN A 637 31.93 -6.68 -10.21
C ASN A 637 30.91 -5.78 -10.93
N ILE A 638 31.13 -4.46 -10.92
CA ILE A 638 30.32 -3.50 -11.64
C ILE A 638 30.97 -3.20 -12.97
N ALA A 639 30.25 -3.44 -14.07
CA ALA A 639 30.78 -3.17 -15.41
C ALA A 639 31.10 -1.68 -15.60
N PRO A 640 32.14 -1.36 -16.39
CA PRO A 640 32.44 0.02 -16.74
C PRO A 640 31.35 0.60 -17.65
N ILE A 641 31.21 1.92 -17.65
CA ILE A 641 30.25 2.64 -18.48
C ILE A 641 31.00 3.25 -19.65
N ALA A 642 30.68 2.82 -20.87
CA ALA A 642 31.19 3.41 -22.11
C ALA A 642 30.16 4.40 -22.69
N THR A 643 30.63 5.52 -23.23
CA THR A 643 29.81 6.61 -23.78
C THR A 643 30.13 6.86 -25.24
N ASP A 644 29.17 7.36 -26.00
CA ASP A 644 29.40 7.64 -27.43
C ASP A 644 30.50 8.69 -27.62
N ALA A 645 31.37 8.45 -28.62
CA ALA A 645 32.47 9.34 -28.97
C ALA A 645 32.27 9.91 -30.37
N SER A 646 32.59 11.18 -30.58
CA SER A 646 32.45 11.84 -31.89
C SER A 646 33.74 12.49 -32.33
N TYR A 647 34.19 12.16 -33.54
CA TYR A 647 35.41 12.69 -34.13
C TYR A 647 35.12 13.23 -35.53
N THR A 648 35.94 14.20 -35.97
CA THR A 648 35.84 14.77 -37.32
C THR A 648 36.96 14.21 -38.20
N ILE A 649 36.61 13.72 -39.39
CA ILE A 649 37.55 13.25 -40.42
C ILE A 649 37.55 14.25 -41.59
N GLN A 650 38.74 14.58 -42.11
CA GLN A 650 38.89 15.54 -43.21
C GLN A 650 38.77 14.86 -44.58
N HIS A 651 37.90 15.38 -45.45
CA HIS A 651 37.78 14.92 -46.83
C HIS A 651 39.06 15.19 -47.65
N GLY A 652 39.47 14.23 -48.47
CA GLY A 652 40.62 14.37 -49.39
C GLY A 652 42.00 14.29 -48.73
N GLY A 653 42.09 14.19 -47.39
CA GLY A 653 43.33 14.05 -46.66
C GLY A 653 43.70 12.57 -46.42
N SER A 654 44.99 12.23 -46.49
CA SER A 654 45.52 10.92 -46.05
C SER A 654 45.56 10.76 -44.52
N GLN A 655 44.74 11.52 -43.79
CA GLN A 655 44.87 11.71 -42.35
C GLN A 655 44.32 10.49 -41.61
N SER A 656 45.19 9.90 -40.79
CA SER A 656 44.79 9.03 -39.68
C SER A 656 44.25 9.90 -38.55
N VAL A 657 43.13 9.51 -37.93
CA VAL A 657 42.63 10.12 -36.70
C VAL A 657 43.04 9.25 -35.53
N ASP A 658 43.81 9.84 -34.63
CA ASP A 658 44.20 9.19 -33.38
C ASP A 658 43.07 9.39 -32.37
N ILE A 659 42.53 8.29 -31.87
CA ILE A 659 41.48 8.31 -30.86
C ILE A 659 41.91 7.53 -29.62
N ASN A 660 41.49 8.00 -28.46
CA ASN A 660 41.62 7.29 -27.21
C ASN A 660 40.21 7.00 -26.67
N LEU A 661 39.77 5.75 -26.79
CA LEU A 661 38.43 5.36 -26.37
C LEU A 661 38.27 5.23 -24.85
N LEU A 662 39.39 5.17 -24.10
CA LEU A 662 39.33 5.17 -22.63
C LEU A 662 38.92 6.54 -22.07
N ASP A 663 39.11 7.63 -22.81
CA ASP A 663 38.61 8.97 -22.42
C ASP A 663 37.07 9.03 -22.39
N TYR A 664 36.40 8.05 -23.02
CA TYR A 664 34.95 7.93 -23.13
C TYR A 664 34.40 6.74 -22.34
N ALA A 665 35.20 6.18 -21.42
CA ALA A 665 34.78 5.13 -20.51
C ALA A 665 35.20 5.44 -19.08
N ASN A 666 34.39 5.03 -18.11
CA ASN A 666 34.74 5.11 -16.70
C ASN A 666 34.34 3.82 -15.98
N ASP A 667 35.14 3.45 -14.99
CA ASP A 667 34.92 2.29 -14.11
C ASP A 667 34.68 2.73 -12.66
N ASP A 668 34.23 3.97 -12.48
CA ASP A 668 34.03 4.56 -11.14
C ASP A 668 32.80 3.98 -10.41
N GLY A 669 32.04 3.11 -11.09
CA GLY A 669 30.88 2.41 -10.52
C GLY A 669 31.24 1.50 -9.36
N ASP A 670 32.44 0.94 -9.37
CA ASP A 670 32.99 0.08 -8.32
C ASP A 670 33.45 0.86 -7.07
N GLY A 671 33.54 2.19 -7.14
CA GLY A 671 34.00 3.02 -6.02
C GLY A 671 35.51 3.18 -5.94
N SER A 672 36.02 3.60 -4.77
CA SER A 672 37.44 3.92 -4.59
C SER A 672 38.24 2.68 -4.20
N THR A 673 39.42 2.53 -4.79
CA THR A 673 40.34 1.41 -4.52
C THR A 673 41.34 1.74 -3.42
N LEU A 674 41.41 2.99 -2.96
CA LEU A 674 42.50 3.50 -2.11
C LEU A 674 42.61 2.77 -0.76
N GLU A 675 41.50 2.28 -0.23
CA GLU A 675 41.43 1.59 1.07
C GLU A 675 41.55 0.06 0.95
N LEU A 676 41.75 -0.48 -0.26
CA LEU A 676 42.04 -1.89 -0.44
C LEU A 676 43.42 -2.24 0.12
N VAL A 677 43.47 -3.22 1.02
CA VAL A 677 44.71 -3.64 1.71
C VAL A 677 45.72 -4.24 0.72
N ASN A 678 45.25 -5.05 -0.22
CA ASN A 678 46.13 -5.78 -1.14
C ASN A 678 46.35 -5.05 -2.47
N ASN A 679 45.41 -4.19 -2.89
CA ASN A 679 45.37 -3.59 -4.23
C ASN A 679 44.99 -2.09 -4.23
N PRO A 680 45.68 -1.21 -3.47
CA PRO A 680 45.28 0.20 -3.33
C PRO A 680 45.32 1.00 -4.65
N ASN A 681 46.19 0.59 -5.58
CA ASN A 681 46.38 1.21 -6.90
C ASN A 681 45.84 0.32 -8.04
N LYS A 682 44.76 -0.42 -7.78
CA LYS A 682 44.14 -1.28 -8.78
C LYS A 682 43.84 -0.48 -10.06
N SER A 683 44.18 -1.06 -11.21
CA SER A 683 43.87 -0.47 -12.51
C SER A 683 42.35 -0.30 -12.67
N LYS A 684 41.92 0.74 -13.38
CA LYS A 684 40.50 0.91 -13.77
C LYS A 684 40.11 0.13 -15.02
N VAL A 685 41.11 -0.43 -15.71
CA VAL A 685 40.95 -1.07 -17.02
C VAL A 685 41.74 -2.36 -17.07
N TYR A 686 41.34 -3.27 -17.96
CA TYR A 686 42.01 -4.55 -18.15
C TYR A 686 43.49 -4.39 -18.55
N LEU A 687 44.36 -5.07 -17.82
CA LEU A 687 45.78 -5.26 -18.15
C LEU A 687 46.03 -6.72 -18.53
N ASN A 688 46.86 -6.96 -19.54
CA ASN A 688 47.26 -8.31 -19.93
C ASN A 688 48.29 -8.91 -18.93
N GLU A 689 48.71 -10.16 -19.15
CA GLU A 689 49.70 -10.86 -18.30
C GLU A 689 51.06 -10.14 -18.18
N LYS A 690 51.39 -9.24 -19.10
CA LYS A 690 52.61 -8.42 -19.08
C LYS A 690 52.42 -7.08 -18.38
N GLY A 691 51.23 -6.81 -17.85
CA GLY A 691 50.86 -5.52 -17.26
C GLY A 691 50.57 -4.41 -18.27
N GLU A 692 50.39 -4.75 -19.55
CA GLU A 692 50.08 -3.78 -20.61
C GLU A 692 48.56 -3.61 -20.73
N GLU A 693 48.10 -2.36 -20.84
CA GLU A 693 46.69 -2.04 -21.06
C GLU A 693 46.19 -2.59 -22.41
N LEU A 694 45.09 -3.34 -22.35
CA LEU A 694 44.47 -3.99 -23.49
C LEU A 694 42.95 -4.10 -23.34
N ALA A 695 42.30 -2.99 -23.00
CA ALA A 695 40.93 -2.97 -22.51
C ALA A 695 39.86 -2.71 -23.58
N ILE A 696 40.21 -2.31 -24.80
CA ILE A 696 39.22 -1.87 -25.80
C ILE A 696 38.91 -3.00 -26.77
N ARG A 697 37.64 -3.35 -26.95
CA ARG A 697 37.20 -4.24 -28.03
C ARG A 697 36.34 -3.48 -29.02
N ILE A 698 36.70 -3.60 -30.30
CA ILE A 698 35.89 -3.07 -31.39
C ILE A 698 34.81 -4.10 -31.74
N GLY A 699 33.57 -3.62 -31.89
CA GLY A 699 32.45 -4.41 -32.39
C GLY A 699 32.58 -4.63 -33.90
N LYS A 700 31.49 -4.37 -34.64
CA LYS A 700 31.53 -4.53 -36.10
C LYS A 700 32.17 -3.30 -36.77
N LEU A 701 33.32 -3.51 -37.40
CA LEU A 701 34.00 -2.48 -38.20
C LEU A 701 33.44 -2.47 -39.64
N PRO A 702 33.02 -1.31 -40.19
CA PRO A 702 32.60 -1.22 -41.58
C PRO A 702 33.81 -1.29 -42.54
N ASP A 703 33.62 -1.95 -43.69
CA ASP A 703 34.68 -2.21 -44.68
C ASP A 703 35.56 -1.00 -45.06
N PRO A 704 35.03 0.23 -45.21
CA PRO A 704 35.83 1.39 -45.59
C PRO A 704 36.79 1.89 -44.51
N ILE A 705 36.72 1.38 -43.28
CA ILE A 705 37.59 1.77 -42.16
C ILE A 705 38.66 0.70 -41.94
N SER A 706 39.88 1.16 -41.64
CA SER A 706 40.94 0.36 -41.02
C SER A 706 41.34 0.96 -39.69
N ILE A 707 41.55 0.11 -38.68
CA ILE A 707 42.03 0.50 -37.35
C ILE A 707 43.36 -0.21 -37.12
N THR A 708 44.38 0.55 -36.73
CA THR A 708 45.58 0.02 -36.06
C THR A 708 45.64 0.58 -34.65
N ALA A 709 46.42 -0.04 -33.76
CA ALA A 709 46.59 0.43 -32.39
C ALA A 709 48.04 0.27 -31.96
N GLU A 710 48.44 1.02 -30.95
CA GLU A 710 49.76 0.88 -30.31
C GLU A 710 49.96 -0.52 -29.72
N ARG A 711 48.89 -1.15 -29.23
CA ARG A 711 48.89 -2.51 -28.66
C ARG A 711 47.70 -3.33 -29.14
N THR A 712 47.92 -4.62 -29.37
CA THR A 712 46.87 -5.59 -29.74
C THR A 712 47.11 -6.94 -29.10
N GLY A 713 46.04 -7.65 -28.72
CA GLY A 713 46.13 -8.99 -28.16
C GLY A 713 44.75 -9.64 -27.98
N PRO A 714 44.66 -10.81 -27.33
CA PRO A 714 43.37 -11.43 -27.00
C PRO A 714 42.63 -10.65 -25.91
N CYS A 715 41.31 -10.58 -26.00
CA CYS A 715 40.45 -10.04 -24.94
C CYS A 715 40.36 -10.96 -23.71
N PRO A 716 39.92 -10.47 -22.53
CA PRO A 716 39.78 -11.30 -21.33
C PRO A 716 38.57 -12.25 -21.38
N GLY A 717 38.58 -13.24 -20.46
CA GLY A 717 37.41 -14.03 -20.09
C GLY A 717 36.80 -14.84 -21.23
N SER A 718 35.47 -14.79 -21.36
CA SER A 718 34.75 -15.52 -22.42
C SER A 718 35.03 -14.98 -23.83
N ASP A 719 35.61 -13.78 -23.93
CA ASP A 719 35.92 -13.11 -25.19
C ASP A 719 37.35 -13.36 -25.69
N LEU A 720 38.09 -14.33 -25.13
CA LEU A 720 39.48 -14.68 -25.53
C LEU A 720 39.72 -14.88 -27.04
N LYS A 721 38.67 -15.16 -27.81
CA LYS A 721 38.73 -15.28 -29.29
C LYS A 721 38.67 -13.95 -30.03
N SER A 722 38.26 -12.88 -29.35
CA SER A 722 38.19 -11.52 -29.86
C SER A 722 39.54 -10.81 -29.70
N THR A 723 39.80 -9.82 -30.55
CA THR A 723 40.96 -8.94 -30.43
C THR A 723 40.62 -7.73 -29.58
N CYS A 724 41.45 -7.48 -28.57
CA CYS A 724 41.45 -6.26 -27.78
C CYS A 724 42.64 -5.38 -28.15
N TYR A 725 42.44 -4.09 -27.97
CA TYR A 725 43.33 -3.00 -28.34
C TYR A 725 43.68 -2.19 -27.09
N GLY A 726 44.85 -1.57 -27.09
CA GLY A 726 45.29 -0.66 -26.05
C GLY A 726 46.12 0.48 -26.61
N GLY A 727 46.23 1.56 -25.82
CA GLY A 727 46.85 2.81 -26.24
C GLY A 727 45.98 3.57 -27.25
N LYS A 728 46.61 4.47 -28.00
CA LYS A 728 45.90 5.21 -29.06
C LYS A 728 45.54 4.28 -30.22
N LEU A 729 44.32 4.44 -30.72
CA LEU A 729 43.83 3.81 -31.94
C LEU A 729 44.02 4.78 -33.10
N HIS A 730 44.62 4.30 -34.18
CA HIS A 730 44.84 5.04 -35.42
C HIS A 730 43.78 4.60 -36.43
N ILE A 731 42.84 5.50 -36.73
CA ILE A 731 41.74 5.24 -37.65
C ILE A 731 42.05 5.85 -39.00
N GLN A 732 42.05 5.02 -40.04
CA GLN A 732 42.26 5.45 -41.42
C GLN A 732 41.10 4.99 -42.30
N ILE A 733 40.61 5.91 -43.15
CA ILE A 733 39.62 5.58 -44.17
C ILE A 733 40.37 5.04 -45.39
N LYS A 734 39.97 3.87 -45.89
CA LYS A 734 40.62 3.21 -47.03
C LYS A 734 40.48 4.02 -48.32
N ASN A 735 39.41 4.81 -48.45
CA ASN A 735 39.19 5.74 -49.56
C ASN A 735 39.06 7.18 -49.04
N THR A 736 40.12 7.97 -49.21
CA THR A 736 40.21 9.36 -48.73
C THR A 736 39.31 10.33 -49.50
N LEU A 737 38.74 9.92 -50.64
CA LEU A 737 37.76 10.67 -51.43
C LEU A 737 36.31 10.32 -51.08
N ASP A 738 36.09 9.47 -50.08
CA ASP A 738 34.74 9.13 -49.62
C ASP A 738 34.18 10.29 -48.75
N PRO A 739 33.02 10.89 -49.12
CA PRO A 739 32.40 11.97 -48.35
C PRO A 739 31.47 11.49 -47.23
N PHE A 740 31.34 10.18 -47.00
CA PHE A 740 30.35 9.64 -46.05
C PHE A 740 30.82 9.70 -44.59
N ASN A 741 29.84 9.85 -43.69
CA ASN A 741 30.01 9.60 -42.26
C ASN A 741 30.06 8.09 -42.01
N TYR A 742 30.83 7.69 -41.00
CA TYR A 742 30.88 6.30 -40.57
C TYR A 742 30.63 6.16 -39.07
N LYS A 743 30.27 4.96 -38.67
CA LYS A 743 30.19 4.58 -37.27
C LYS A 743 30.61 3.14 -37.05
N PHE A 744 31.14 2.85 -35.88
CA PHE A 744 31.39 1.50 -35.39
C PHE A 744 31.17 1.48 -33.89
N THR A 745 30.91 0.29 -33.35
CA THR A 745 30.69 0.12 -31.91
C THR A 745 31.95 -0.32 -31.20
N TYR A 746 32.05 -0.04 -29.91
CA TYR A 746 33.14 -0.47 -29.06
C TYR A 746 32.66 -0.82 -27.65
N PHE A 747 33.52 -1.54 -26.95
CA PHE A 747 33.35 -2.00 -25.57
C PHE A 747 34.66 -1.78 -24.82
N VAL A 748 34.57 -1.59 -23.50
CA VAL A 748 35.73 -1.46 -22.61
C VAL A 748 35.64 -2.53 -21.52
N TYR A 749 36.76 -3.16 -21.21
CA TYR A 749 36.89 -4.12 -20.11
C TYR A 749 37.52 -3.46 -18.89
N ASP A 750 36.93 -3.67 -17.72
CA ASP A 750 37.52 -3.27 -16.45
C ASP A 750 38.71 -4.17 -16.05
N ALA A 751 39.35 -3.85 -14.93
CA ALA A 751 40.48 -4.63 -14.42
C ALA A 751 40.11 -6.07 -14.02
N ASN A 752 38.84 -6.38 -13.82
CA ASN A 752 38.35 -7.73 -13.54
C ASN A 752 37.87 -8.45 -14.81
N GLY A 753 37.97 -7.83 -15.99
CA GLY A 753 37.62 -8.41 -17.27
C GLY A 753 36.12 -8.44 -17.57
N LEU A 754 35.29 -7.66 -16.87
CA LEU A 754 33.87 -7.49 -17.21
C LEU A 754 33.71 -6.38 -18.25
N VAL A 755 32.79 -6.61 -19.19
CA VAL A 755 32.61 -5.76 -20.37
C VAL A 755 31.57 -4.66 -20.12
N SER A 756 31.84 -3.45 -20.62
CA SER A 756 30.91 -2.32 -20.62
C SER A 756 29.64 -2.56 -21.44
N ASN A 757 28.69 -1.62 -21.35
CA ASN A 757 27.68 -1.44 -22.38
C ASN A 757 28.32 -1.17 -23.76
N GLU A 758 27.57 -1.43 -24.83
CA GLU A 758 27.96 -1.01 -26.18
C GLU A 758 27.91 0.52 -26.29
N ALA A 759 28.95 1.12 -26.85
CA ALA A 759 29.01 2.54 -27.19
C ALA A 759 29.41 2.71 -28.66
N THR A 760 29.07 3.87 -29.24
CA THR A 760 29.27 4.15 -30.67
C THR A 760 30.32 5.22 -30.88
N VAL A 761 31.25 4.98 -31.79
CA VAL A 761 32.12 6.00 -32.36
C VAL A 761 31.49 6.55 -33.63
N TYR A 762 31.28 7.86 -33.70
CA TYR A 762 30.84 8.58 -34.89
C TYR A 762 32.04 9.28 -35.54
N LEU A 763 32.31 8.96 -36.79
CA LEU A 763 33.29 9.64 -37.64
C LEU A 763 32.55 10.55 -38.61
N ASN A 764 32.52 11.84 -38.28
CA ASN A 764 31.79 12.86 -39.05
C ASN A 764 32.72 13.48 -40.10
N ASN A 765 32.35 13.35 -41.37
CA ASN A 765 33.14 13.84 -42.50
C ASN A 765 32.92 15.34 -42.72
N SER A 766 34.00 16.10 -42.84
CA SER A 766 33.94 17.56 -42.97
C SER A 766 33.23 18.04 -44.24
N GLU A 767 33.12 17.21 -45.29
CA GLU A 767 32.36 17.55 -46.51
C GLU A 767 30.89 17.10 -46.51
N MET A 768 30.43 16.30 -45.54
CA MET A 768 29.06 15.81 -45.52
C MET A 768 28.09 16.92 -45.07
N LYS A 769 27.36 17.51 -46.02
CA LYS A 769 26.28 18.47 -45.74
C LYS A 769 24.97 17.76 -45.35
N PRO A 770 24.18 18.27 -44.38
CA PRO A 770 22.90 17.69 -43.97
C PRO A 770 21.92 17.42 -45.14
N ASP A 771 22.03 18.22 -46.21
CA ASP A 771 21.14 18.21 -47.38
C ASP A 771 21.80 17.67 -48.67
N GLY A 772 22.92 16.94 -48.55
CA GLY A 772 23.66 16.41 -49.70
C GLY A 772 22.98 15.22 -50.39
N VAL A 773 23.00 15.19 -51.73
CA VAL A 773 22.40 14.14 -52.59
C VAL A 773 23.12 12.77 -52.50
N ARG A 774 24.28 12.72 -51.82
CA ARG A 774 25.09 11.51 -51.65
C ARG A 774 24.84 10.92 -50.25
N LYS A 775 23.92 9.95 -50.15
CA LYS A 775 23.73 9.10 -48.96
C LYS A 775 24.36 7.73 -49.20
N SER A 776 25.20 7.27 -48.29
CA SER A 776 25.83 5.95 -48.34
C SER A 776 24.76 4.85 -48.36
N GLY A 777 24.84 3.99 -49.38
CA GLY A 777 24.04 2.77 -49.49
C GLY A 777 24.71 1.65 -48.72
N GLY A 778 24.27 1.45 -47.48
CA GLY A 778 24.59 0.29 -46.64
C GLY A 778 23.51 0.16 -45.59
N GLY A 779 22.69 -0.89 -45.69
CA GLY A 779 21.43 -1.02 -44.97
C GLY A 779 21.54 -0.87 -43.45
N SER A 780 20.93 0.19 -42.93
CA SER A 780 20.28 0.19 -41.62
C SER A 780 18.98 0.97 -41.75
N MET A 781 17.87 0.38 -41.29
CA MET A 781 16.53 0.97 -41.32
C MET A 781 16.54 2.39 -40.76
N GLY A 782 16.30 3.37 -41.62
CA GLY A 782 16.06 4.75 -41.22
C GLY A 782 14.63 4.93 -40.72
N TRP A 783 14.47 5.77 -39.70
CA TRP A 783 13.23 6.24 -39.05
C TRP A 783 12.01 6.55 -39.95
N LEU A 784 12.18 6.72 -41.26
CA LEU A 784 11.08 6.86 -42.24
C LEU A 784 10.35 5.53 -42.54
N SER A 785 10.92 4.36 -42.23
CA SER A 785 10.19 3.08 -42.31
C SER A 785 9.20 2.89 -41.16
N LEU A 786 9.37 3.59 -40.04
CA LEU A 786 8.41 3.59 -38.92
C LEU A 786 7.13 4.40 -39.25
N PHE A 787 7.25 5.47 -40.04
CA PHE A 787 6.08 6.22 -40.53
C PHE A 787 5.35 5.52 -41.69
N GLY A 788 6.06 4.76 -42.53
CA GLY A 788 5.45 3.92 -43.57
C GLY A 788 4.64 2.74 -43.01
N ILE A 789 5.07 2.16 -41.88
CA ILE A 789 4.35 1.06 -41.21
C ILE A 789 3.14 1.60 -40.42
N ALA A 790 3.23 2.79 -39.81
CA ALA A 790 2.07 3.45 -39.19
C ALA A 790 0.98 3.84 -40.23
N GLY A 791 1.39 4.28 -41.43
CA GLY A 791 0.47 4.58 -42.54
C GLY A 791 -0.22 3.34 -43.13
N LEU A 792 0.47 2.20 -43.21
CA LEU A 792 -0.11 0.95 -43.73
C LEU A 792 -1.00 0.22 -42.70
N PHE A 793 -0.77 0.39 -41.40
CA PHE A 793 -1.70 -0.07 -40.35
C PHE A 793 -2.95 0.82 -40.26
N GLY A 794 -2.82 2.13 -40.48
CA GLY A 794 -3.97 3.04 -40.58
C GLY A 794 -4.87 2.76 -41.80
N TYR A 795 -4.28 2.48 -42.96
CA TYR A 795 -5.02 2.20 -44.19
C TYR A 795 -5.69 0.81 -44.20
N ARG A 796 -5.08 -0.22 -43.57
CA ARG A 796 -5.73 -1.55 -43.40
C ARG A 796 -6.86 -1.55 -42.37
N LYS A 797 -6.80 -0.69 -41.33
CA LYS A 797 -7.87 -0.57 -40.32
C LYS A 797 -9.07 0.25 -40.80
N TYR A 798 -8.85 1.16 -41.76
CA TYR A 798 -9.94 1.88 -42.45
C TYR A 798 -10.69 1.00 -43.47
N GLN A 799 -10.02 0.04 -44.12
CA GLN A 799 -10.70 -0.93 -44.99
C GLN A 799 -11.45 -2.04 -44.23
N SER A 800 -11.05 -2.39 -42.99
CA SER A 800 -11.78 -3.41 -42.19
C SER A 800 -13.01 -2.87 -41.46
N GLN A 801 -13.29 -1.56 -41.50
CA GLN A 801 -14.51 -0.94 -40.98
C GLN A 801 -15.57 -0.65 -42.06
N LYS A 802 -15.36 -1.13 -43.29
CA LYS A 802 -16.40 -1.17 -44.34
C LYS A 802 -17.02 -2.55 -44.57
N SER A 803 -16.62 -3.54 -43.76
CA SER A 803 -17.16 -4.89 -43.77
C SER A 803 -17.26 -5.45 -42.34
N ALA A 804 -18.07 -4.78 -41.51
CA ALA A 804 -18.76 -5.33 -40.35
C ALA A 804 -19.94 -4.39 -40.02
#